data_AF-A0A1X0WB06-F1
#
_entry.id   AF-A0A1X0WB06-F1
#
_cell.length_a   1.000
_cell.length_b   1.000
_cell.length_c   1.000
_cell.angle_alpha   90.00
_cell.angle_beta   90.00
_cell.angle_gamma   90.00
#
_symmetry.space_group_name_H-M   'P 1'
#
loop_
_entity.id
_entity.type
_entity.pdbx_description
1 polymer ?
#
loop_
_entity_poly.entity_id
_entity_poly.type
_entity_poly.pdbx_seq_one_letter_code
_entity_poly.pdbx_strand_id
1 'polypeptide(L)'
;MSMFNTGNSVPSNSVLDLNDNILVLDNFINNESGTVDKRTGEAIPVLQEQVTSQVSAKLDSLTADAQSAITSAAASAADAKTSAESSATLVNNLSLPAGAGLSGYALAQPYTTDTVGNKLNNIIMVEDFASYVTDETDYSPAFNAAIAYANVNNIGELRANGKYTISNPIKLVGFPLTGFKLYINELFASDTWPVSSSLFGGTAMIQTGVDSGNINGIDIWINRVDGNVNCRADAITGLRDGMSSSRLWIGMAMYCNIVTNFSNNTSPNGTIDILGGFWTENRLGVYLTNGATGTAQINEGCNIDIKFNAANSHGGVFCHTYGQYLQVKGNMDYNGKNLAVIRLTDTTGLSNIWGQQGLKLTDGTTELDFMFHYTSQGWFYVVVSSWDSSLAYTDTGGKFVWTAGSTISCTTVDGVAITFDTVNTATDDTATGGTNYFDILHDYEMAPFGRMNANMAYMSGYIGGKTYTSNFVYANSFSGMTTNMQDVSIYNTGNGQYGWASFVNKAYSDIPFLNVNGDYVNIASKLYMGYRGIEGGATIVQLAIGNGTATRVFGLSDQTTDKYLNEGTVFRVTMTSDFSGCFGSFDVHMKGNDSCSIFNENIDASWELTAQTEYADDGVTATGVGFYARQESQPSITMKFNIVRF
;
A
#
# COMPACT_ATOMS: atom_id res chain seq x y z
N MET A 1 98.79 -60.67 68.23
CA MET A 1 99.75 -61.67 67.68
C MET A 1 99.64 -61.58 66.18
N SER A 2 100.75 -61.37 65.46
CA SER A 2 100.75 -61.27 63.99
C SER A 2 100.29 -62.60 63.39
N MET A 3 99.29 -62.59 62.49
CA MET A 3 98.84 -63.80 61.79
C MET A 3 99.84 -64.28 60.73
N PHE A 4 100.83 -63.45 60.38
CA PHE A 4 101.86 -63.73 59.39
C PHE A 4 103.15 -64.15 60.08
N ASN A 5 103.57 -65.42 59.92
CA ASN A 5 104.67 -66.02 60.69
C ASN A 5 105.95 -66.26 59.86
N THR A 6 105.98 -65.81 58.61
CA THR A 6 107.03 -66.16 57.62
C THR A 6 107.92 -64.98 57.21
N GLY A 7 107.65 -63.76 57.67
CA GLY A 7 108.49 -62.58 57.42
C GLY A 7 108.53 -62.07 55.96
N ASN A 8 107.84 -62.74 55.03
CA ASN A 8 107.78 -62.35 53.62
C ASN A 8 106.77 -61.21 53.39
N SER A 9 107.17 -60.13 52.72
CA SER A 9 106.34 -58.93 52.52
C SER A 9 105.26 -59.04 51.44
N VAL A 10 105.26 -60.12 50.66
CA VAL A 10 104.28 -60.37 49.58
C VAL A 10 103.78 -61.82 49.65
N PRO A 11 102.54 -62.10 49.22
CA PRO A 11 102.04 -63.46 49.08
C PRO A 11 102.96 -64.27 48.17
N SER A 12 103.50 -65.39 48.65
CA SER A 12 104.27 -66.32 47.82
C SER A 12 103.56 -67.67 47.72
N ASN A 13 103.91 -68.44 46.69
CA ASN A 13 103.46 -69.82 46.51
C ASN A 13 104.29 -70.83 47.33
N SER A 14 105.15 -70.35 48.24
CA SER A 14 105.85 -71.23 49.16
C SER A 14 104.83 -71.92 50.07
N VAL A 15 105.04 -73.22 50.35
CA VAL A 15 104.14 -74.01 51.19
C VAL A 15 103.95 -73.37 52.58
N LEU A 16 104.95 -72.64 53.07
CA LEU A 16 104.91 -71.92 54.34
C LEU A 16 103.99 -70.68 54.29
N ASP A 17 103.91 -69.99 53.15
CA ASP A 17 103.04 -68.81 52.96
C ASP A 17 101.61 -69.18 52.58
N LEU A 18 101.37 -70.42 52.13
CA LEU A 18 100.05 -70.89 51.71
C LEU A 18 99.04 -70.84 52.87
N ASN A 19 99.46 -71.22 54.07
CA ASN A 19 98.60 -71.21 55.26
C ASN A 19 98.17 -69.78 55.63
N ASP A 20 99.11 -68.82 55.59
CA ASP A 20 98.84 -67.41 55.87
C ASP A 20 97.86 -66.80 54.84
N ASN A 21 98.03 -67.13 53.55
CA ASN A 21 97.14 -66.67 52.48
C ASN A 21 95.73 -67.28 52.60
N ILE A 22 95.64 -68.56 52.96
CA ILE A 22 94.37 -69.25 53.20
C ILE A 22 93.67 -68.62 54.41
N LEU A 23 94.38 -68.28 55.48
CA LEU A 23 93.79 -67.64 56.65
C LEU A 23 93.27 -66.22 56.35
N VAL A 24 93.97 -65.43 55.53
CA VAL A 24 93.45 -64.12 55.09
C VAL A 24 92.23 -64.27 54.21
N LEU A 25 92.24 -65.25 53.27
CA LEU A 25 91.10 -65.51 52.40
C LEU A 25 89.89 -66.04 53.18
N ASP A 26 90.11 -66.94 54.14
CA ASP A 26 89.11 -67.47 55.05
C ASP A 26 88.51 -66.34 55.90
N ASN A 27 89.35 -65.48 56.49
CA ASN A 27 88.88 -64.31 57.22
C ASN A 27 88.21 -63.26 56.32
N PHE A 28 88.59 -63.14 55.05
CA PHE A 28 87.94 -62.25 54.10
C PHE A 28 86.56 -62.77 53.69
N ILE A 29 86.39 -64.08 53.49
CA ILE A 29 85.16 -64.70 52.97
C ILE A 29 84.18 -65.10 54.07
N ASN A 30 84.67 -65.59 55.21
CA ASN A 30 83.84 -66.24 56.24
C ASN A 30 83.61 -65.41 57.50
N ASN A 31 84.29 -64.27 57.67
CA ASN A 31 83.95 -63.36 58.78
C ASN A 31 82.68 -62.59 58.47
N GLU A 32 81.78 -62.52 59.45
CA GLU A 32 80.48 -61.89 59.30
C GLU A 32 80.55 -60.35 59.28
N SER A 33 81.63 -59.74 59.81
CA SER A 33 81.83 -58.28 59.85
C SER A 33 83.29 -57.87 60.06
N GLY A 34 83.58 -56.58 59.87
CA GLY A 34 84.88 -55.98 60.17
C GLY A 34 85.87 -55.95 58.99
N THR A 35 87.15 -55.89 59.31
CA THR A 35 88.24 -55.82 58.33
C THR A 35 89.24 -56.93 58.55
N VAL A 36 89.82 -57.43 57.47
CA VAL A 36 91.01 -58.28 57.51
C VAL A 36 92.20 -57.48 57.00
N ASP A 37 93.30 -57.51 57.76
CA ASP A 37 94.54 -56.89 57.32
C ASP A 37 95.16 -57.75 56.21
N LYS A 38 95.37 -57.15 55.04
CA LYS A 38 96.27 -57.74 54.05
C LYS A 38 97.65 -57.88 54.66
N ARG A 39 98.47 -58.77 54.12
CA ARG A 39 99.89 -58.91 54.47
C ARG A 39 100.69 -57.60 54.34
N THR A 40 100.22 -56.66 53.51
CA THR A 40 100.78 -55.31 53.36
C THR A 40 100.42 -54.34 54.49
N GLY A 41 99.63 -54.79 55.49
CA GLY A 41 99.14 -53.96 56.61
C GLY A 41 97.93 -53.09 56.25
N GLU A 42 97.38 -53.22 55.04
CA GLU A 42 96.18 -52.51 54.61
C GLU A 42 94.93 -53.30 55.03
N ALA A 43 94.12 -52.71 55.92
CA ALA A 43 92.84 -53.26 56.31
C ALA A 43 91.86 -53.20 55.13
N ILE A 44 91.30 -54.34 54.74
CA ILE A 44 90.17 -54.40 53.79
C ILE A 44 88.91 -54.89 54.50
N PRO A 45 87.73 -54.31 54.20
CA PRO A 45 86.48 -54.86 54.69
C PRO A 45 86.31 -56.29 54.21
N VAL A 46 85.80 -57.16 55.07
CA VAL A 46 85.45 -58.54 54.72
C VAL A 46 84.38 -58.53 53.61
N LEU A 47 84.26 -59.64 52.88
CA LEU A 47 83.40 -59.75 51.70
C LEU A 47 81.94 -59.36 52.01
N GLN A 48 81.44 -59.75 53.17
CA GLN A 48 80.09 -59.45 53.66
C GLN A 48 79.83 -57.94 53.78
N GLU A 49 80.80 -57.17 54.26
CA GLU A 49 80.72 -55.71 54.38
C GLU A 49 80.75 -55.03 53.01
N GLN A 50 81.59 -55.54 52.09
CA GLN A 50 81.65 -55.00 50.71
C GLN A 50 80.37 -55.28 49.94
N VAL A 51 79.83 -56.50 50.04
CA VAL A 51 78.56 -56.88 49.42
C VAL A 51 77.43 -56.06 50.02
N THR A 52 77.37 -55.92 51.35
CA THR A 52 76.34 -55.11 52.01
C THR A 52 76.40 -53.66 51.57
N SER A 53 77.59 -53.05 51.56
CA SER A 53 77.78 -51.66 51.10
C SER A 53 77.38 -51.45 49.64
N GLN A 54 77.79 -52.35 48.74
CA GLN A 54 77.43 -52.27 47.31
C GLN A 54 75.94 -52.50 47.09
N VAL A 55 75.33 -53.45 47.79
CA VAL A 55 73.89 -53.73 47.73
C VAL A 55 73.10 -52.54 48.27
N SER A 56 73.48 -51.96 49.41
CA SER A 56 72.86 -50.76 49.97
C SER A 56 72.95 -49.57 49.00
N ALA A 57 74.14 -49.27 48.46
CA ALA A 57 74.30 -48.17 47.50
C ALA A 57 73.47 -48.38 46.21
N LYS A 58 73.38 -49.63 45.73
CA LYS A 58 72.55 -49.96 44.57
C LYS A 58 71.06 -49.86 44.89
N LEU A 59 70.65 -50.28 46.08
CA LEU A 59 69.27 -50.20 46.57
C LEU A 59 68.84 -48.74 46.73
N ASP A 60 69.72 -47.88 47.29
CA ASP A 60 69.46 -46.45 47.44
C ASP A 60 69.32 -45.76 46.08
N SER A 61 70.22 -46.06 45.13
CA SER A 61 70.12 -45.55 43.75
C SER A 61 68.83 -46.00 43.06
N LEU A 62 68.45 -47.28 43.16
CA LEU A 62 67.20 -47.77 42.59
C LEU A 62 65.98 -47.14 43.28
N THR A 63 66.06 -46.89 44.58
CA THR A 63 65.00 -46.22 45.35
C THR A 63 64.85 -44.77 44.92
N ALA A 64 65.97 -44.05 44.72
CA ALA A 64 65.96 -42.67 44.23
C ALA A 64 65.41 -42.56 42.80
N ASP A 65 65.83 -43.45 41.89
CA ASP A 65 65.33 -43.51 40.51
C ASP A 65 63.83 -43.85 40.49
N ALA A 66 63.40 -44.82 41.30
CA ALA A 66 61.99 -45.18 41.45
C ALA A 66 61.17 -43.99 42.00
N GLN A 67 61.68 -43.30 43.01
CA GLN A 67 61.01 -42.13 43.58
C GLN A 67 60.90 -40.99 42.56
N SER A 68 61.95 -40.72 41.79
CA SER A 68 61.92 -39.73 40.71
C SER A 68 60.92 -40.10 39.62
N ALA A 69 60.88 -41.37 39.20
CA ALA A 69 59.92 -41.85 38.20
C ALA A 69 58.46 -41.73 38.70
N ILE A 70 58.21 -42.07 39.97
CA ILE A 70 56.89 -41.89 40.61
C ILE A 70 56.50 -40.42 40.62
N THR A 71 57.40 -39.51 40.99
CA THR A 71 57.14 -38.07 40.99
C THR A 71 56.85 -37.52 39.59
N SER A 72 57.62 -37.90 38.57
CA SER A 72 57.37 -37.48 37.18
C SER A 72 56.08 -38.06 36.61
N ALA A 73 55.74 -39.31 36.93
CA ALA A 73 54.48 -39.93 36.54
C ALA A 73 53.28 -39.22 37.20
N ALA A 74 53.40 -38.85 38.48
CA ALA A 74 52.37 -38.09 39.19
C ALA A 74 52.17 -36.69 38.58
N ALA A 75 53.25 -35.98 38.22
CA ALA A 75 53.17 -34.69 37.54
C ALA A 75 52.51 -34.79 36.16
N SER A 76 52.91 -35.78 35.35
CA SER A 76 52.30 -36.02 34.03
C SER A 76 50.82 -36.40 34.13
N ALA A 77 50.44 -37.18 35.15
CA ALA A 77 49.05 -37.50 35.43
C ALA A 77 48.24 -36.27 35.85
N ALA A 78 48.83 -35.35 36.63
CA ALA A 78 48.20 -34.08 36.99
C ALA A 78 48.00 -33.18 35.77
N ASP A 79 49.01 -33.01 34.91
CA ASP A 79 48.91 -32.19 33.69
C ASP A 79 47.87 -32.77 32.70
N ALA A 80 47.83 -34.10 32.55
CA ALA A 80 46.83 -34.78 31.74
C ALA A 80 45.41 -34.57 32.30
N LYS A 81 45.25 -34.63 33.62
CA LYS A 81 43.97 -34.35 34.30
C LYS A 81 43.53 -32.90 34.06
N THR A 82 44.41 -31.91 34.26
CA THR A 82 44.09 -30.49 34.02
C THR A 82 43.76 -30.20 32.56
N SER A 83 44.48 -30.83 31.62
CA SER A 83 44.20 -30.70 30.19
C SER A 83 42.86 -31.31 29.80
N ALA A 84 42.50 -32.45 30.39
CA ALA A 84 41.20 -33.09 30.21
C ALA A 84 40.06 -32.24 30.80
N GLU A 85 40.23 -31.68 32.00
CA GLU A 85 39.27 -30.77 32.64
C GLU A 85 39.07 -29.48 31.82
N SER A 86 40.15 -28.91 31.27
CA SER A 86 40.11 -27.71 30.42
C SER A 86 39.40 -27.99 29.09
N SER A 87 39.70 -29.14 28.47
CA SER A 87 39.04 -29.58 27.23
C SER A 87 37.55 -29.82 27.46
N ALA A 88 37.19 -30.51 28.55
CA ALA A 88 35.79 -30.71 28.94
C ALA A 88 35.07 -29.38 29.16
N THR A 89 35.73 -28.40 29.80
CA THR A 89 35.17 -27.06 30.00
C THR A 89 34.92 -26.31 28.69
N LEU A 90 35.88 -26.32 27.75
CA LEU A 90 35.72 -25.69 26.45
C LEU A 90 34.58 -26.35 25.64
N VAL A 91 34.54 -27.68 25.60
CA VAL A 91 33.48 -28.44 24.91
C VAL A 91 32.11 -28.11 25.52
N ASN A 92 32.01 -28.10 26.84
CA ASN A 92 30.78 -27.71 27.53
C ASN A 92 30.38 -26.29 27.14
N ASN A 93 31.29 -25.31 27.19
CA ASN A 93 30.99 -23.91 26.86
C ASN A 93 30.55 -23.72 25.40
N LEU A 94 31.18 -24.41 24.44
CA LEU A 94 30.79 -24.37 23.03
C LEU A 94 29.44 -25.06 22.76
N SER A 95 29.04 -26.02 23.60
CA SER A 95 27.75 -26.72 23.48
C SER A 95 26.54 -25.96 24.03
N LEU A 96 26.78 -24.93 24.85
CA LEU A 96 25.71 -24.08 25.39
C LEU A 96 25.20 -23.09 24.32
N PRO A 97 23.99 -22.53 24.45
CA PRO A 97 23.47 -21.53 23.50
C PRO A 97 24.40 -20.34 23.26
N ALA A 98 25.14 -19.90 24.28
CA ALA A 98 26.13 -18.82 24.16
C ALA A 98 27.42 -19.23 23.43
N GLY A 99 27.60 -20.51 23.08
CA GLY A 99 28.80 -21.05 22.43
C GLY A 99 29.10 -20.42 21.07
N ALA A 100 28.09 -19.99 20.33
CA ALA A 100 28.27 -19.22 19.08
C ALA A 100 28.97 -17.87 19.34
N GLY A 101 28.78 -17.27 20.51
CA GLY A 101 29.47 -16.07 20.96
C GLY A 101 30.94 -16.30 21.35
N LEU A 102 31.39 -17.56 21.43
CA LEU A 102 32.79 -17.93 21.70
C LEU A 102 33.53 -18.33 20.40
N SER A 103 32.80 -18.50 19.31
CA SER A 103 33.35 -18.87 18.00
C SER A 103 33.67 -17.61 17.21
N GLY A 104 34.95 -17.36 16.90
CA GLY A 104 35.35 -16.20 16.10
C GLY A 104 34.76 -16.22 14.69
N TYR A 105 34.41 -15.05 14.15
CA TYR A 105 33.86 -14.89 12.80
C TYR A 105 34.39 -13.61 12.16
N ALA A 106 34.54 -13.65 10.84
CA ALA A 106 34.29 -12.57 9.89
C ALA A 106 34.43 -13.11 8.47
N LEU A 107 34.29 -12.18 7.54
CA LEU A 107 34.41 -12.43 6.13
C LEU A 107 35.90 -12.36 5.71
N ALA A 108 36.40 -13.45 5.13
CA ALA A 108 37.69 -13.54 4.43
C ALA A 108 39.03 -13.60 5.25
N GLN A 109 39.06 -14.05 6.53
CA GLN A 109 40.22 -14.42 7.43
C GLN A 109 40.56 -13.38 8.56
N PRO A 110 41.33 -13.72 9.65
CA PRO A 110 40.79 -14.16 10.94
C PRO A 110 41.11 -13.22 12.15
N TYR A 111 40.35 -13.33 13.25
CA TYR A 111 39.74 -12.18 13.97
C TYR A 111 40.23 -11.85 15.40
N THR A 112 39.91 -10.63 15.87
CA THR A 112 39.97 -10.25 17.31
C THR A 112 38.70 -9.65 17.94
N THR A 113 37.61 -9.35 17.22
CA THR A 113 36.39 -8.81 17.88
C THR A 113 35.02 -9.19 17.28
N ASP A 114 34.95 -10.09 16.30
CA ASP A 114 33.67 -10.56 15.75
C ASP A 114 33.48 -12.07 15.99
N THR A 115 32.25 -12.45 16.33
CA THR A 115 31.87 -13.83 16.67
C THR A 115 30.75 -14.32 15.77
N VAL A 116 30.59 -15.63 15.63
CA VAL A 116 29.48 -16.23 14.88
C VAL A 116 28.15 -15.76 15.48
N GLY A 117 28.06 -15.67 16.81
CA GLY A 117 26.91 -15.10 17.50
C GLY A 117 26.61 -13.65 17.09
N ASN A 118 27.62 -12.78 17.06
CA ASN A 118 27.45 -11.39 16.58
C ASN A 118 26.97 -11.35 15.13
N LYS A 119 27.48 -12.26 14.28
CA LYS A 119 27.05 -12.33 12.88
C LYS A 119 25.59 -12.75 12.75
N LEU A 120 25.19 -13.79 13.49
CA LEU A 120 23.81 -14.29 13.49
C LEU A 120 22.84 -13.23 14.01
N ASN A 121 23.23 -12.46 15.02
CA ASN A 121 22.40 -11.40 15.61
C ASN A 121 22.20 -10.15 14.72
N ASN A 122 22.78 -10.07 13.51
CA ASN A 122 22.52 -8.92 12.61
C ASN A 122 21.10 -8.89 12.06
N ILE A 123 20.44 -10.04 12.00
CA ILE A 123 19.05 -10.20 11.59
C ILE A 123 18.43 -11.15 12.60
N ILE A 124 17.23 -10.83 13.07
CA ILE A 124 16.48 -11.74 13.92
C ILE A 124 15.46 -12.48 13.09
N MET A 125 15.22 -13.75 13.41
CA MET A 125 14.07 -14.49 12.93
C MET A 125 13.02 -14.65 14.03
N VAL A 126 11.74 -14.63 13.69
CA VAL A 126 10.67 -14.92 14.65
C VAL A 126 10.81 -16.34 15.21
N GLU A 127 11.34 -17.26 14.41
CA GLU A 127 11.67 -18.63 14.80
C GLU A 127 12.68 -18.72 15.94
N ASP A 128 13.58 -17.75 16.10
CA ASP A 128 14.53 -17.71 17.22
C ASP A 128 13.80 -17.53 18.57
N PHE A 129 12.53 -17.10 18.53
CA PHE A 129 11.65 -16.86 19.67
C PHE A 129 10.52 -17.90 19.76
N ALA A 130 10.61 -19.02 19.03
CA ALA A 130 9.59 -20.07 19.04
C ALA A 130 9.33 -20.67 20.43
N SER A 131 10.27 -20.59 21.37
CA SER A 131 10.07 -21.04 22.76
C SER A 131 9.00 -20.24 23.51
N TYR A 132 8.63 -19.05 23.03
CA TYR A 132 7.53 -18.25 23.59
C TYR A 132 6.15 -18.66 23.06
N VAL A 133 6.10 -19.53 22.05
CA VAL A 133 4.86 -20.10 21.51
C VAL A 133 4.36 -21.15 22.49
N THR A 134 3.35 -20.79 23.30
CA THR A 134 2.74 -21.71 24.28
C THR A 134 1.54 -22.48 23.71
N ASP A 135 0.96 -21.98 22.63
CA ASP A 135 -0.08 -22.62 21.82
C ASP A 135 0.50 -22.76 20.41
N GLU A 136 0.61 -23.99 19.89
CA GLU A 136 1.20 -24.29 18.58
C GLU A 136 0.53 -23.52 17.42
N THR A 137 -0.68 -23.00 17.66
CA THR A 137 -1.47 -22.22 16.68
C THR A 137 -1.34 -20.71 16.84
N ASP A 138 -0.62 -20.18 17.84
CA ASP A 138 -0.48 -18.75 18.09
C ASP A 138 0.97 -18.27 18.20
N TYR A 139 1.45 -17.62 17.15
CA TYR A 139 2.79 -17.03 17.10
C TYR A 139 2.88 -15.60 17.62
N SER A 140 1.77 -15.00 18.08
CA SER A 140 1.75 -13.62 18.59
C SER A 140 2.80 -13.37 19.69
N PRO A 141 3.03 -14.28 20.67
CA PRO A 141 4.05 -14.09 21.68
C PRO A 141 5.48 -14.04 21.10
N ALA A 142 5.79 -14.91 20.14
CA ALA A 142 7.11 -14.95 19.50
C ALA A 142 7.40 -13.68 18.70
N PHE A 143 6.43 -13.19 17.92
CA PHE A 143 6.55 -11.91 17.20
C PHE A 143 6.84 -10.75 18.16
N ASN A 144 6.02 -10.60 19.20
CA ASN A 144 6.18 -9.49 20.14
C ASN A 144 7.50 -9.58 20.93
N ALA A 145 7.96 -10.79 21.28
CA ALA A 145 9.26 -10.99 21.91
C ALA A 145 10.43 -10.65 20.97
N ALA A 146 10.36 -11.06 19.70
CA ALA A 146 11.38 -10.76 18.70
C ALA A 146 11.47 -9.26 18.41
N ILE A 147 10.33 -8.56 18.28
CA ILE A 147 10.28 -7.10 18.09
C ILE A 147 10.87 -6.37 19.29
N ALA A 148 10.52 -6.77 20.52
CA ALA A 148 11.06 -6.17 21.72
C ALA A 148 12.59 -6.37 21.81
N TYR A 149 13.07 -7.57 21.49
CA TYR A 149 14.51 -7.85 21.44
C TYR A 149 15.22 -7.04 20.35
N ALA A 150 14.63 -6.92 19.17
CA ALA A 150 15.16 -6.11 18.08
C ALA A 150 15.30 -4.64 18.48
N ASN A 151 14.28 -4.09 19.15
CA ASN A 151 14.31 -2.71 19.64
C ASN A 151 15.43 -2.49 20.68
N VAL A 152 15.47 -3.32 21.74
CA VAL A 152 16.47 -3.20 22.82
C VAL A 152 17.91 -3.32 22.31
N ASN A 153 18.14 -4.15 21.28
CA ASN A 153 19.47 -4.40 20.73
C ASN A 153 19.76 -3.60 19.45
N ASN A 154 18.87 -2.67 19.07
CA ASN A 154 19.00 -1.80 17.89
C ASN A 154 19.22 -2.58 16.58
N ILE A 155 18.49 -3.69 16.41
CA ILE A 155 18.50 -4.52 15.21
C ILE A 155 17.41 -4.05 14.26
N GLY A 156 17.80 -3.58 13.08
CA GLY A 156 16.92 -2.92 12.13
C GLY A 156 16.06 -3.85 11.26
N GLU A 157 16.19 -5.16 11.40
CA GLU A 157 15.49 -6.13 10.54
C GLU A 157 15.04 -7.39 11.30
N LEU A 158 13.76 -7.71 11.16
CA LEU A 158 13.12 -8.93 11.64
C LEU A 158 12.51 -9.68 10.45
N ARG A 159 12.76 -10.99 10.37
CA ARG A 159 12.18 -11.88 9.36
C ARG A 159 11.32 -12.97 9.97
N ALA A 160 10.24 -13.29 9.29
CA ALA A 160 9.37 -14.41 9.58
C ALA A 160 9.10 -15.14 8.26
N ASN A 161 9.84 -16.23 7.99
CA ASN A 161 9.83 -16.89 6.68
C ASN A 161 8.76 -17.98 6.54
N GLY A 162 8.15 -18.41 7.64
CA GLY A 162 7.13 -19.45 7.69
C GLY A 162 5.71 -18.95 7.42
N LYS A 163 4.75 -19.78 7.86
CA LYS A 163 3.33 -19.46 7.91
C LYS A 163 2.92 -19.33 9.37
N TYR A 164 2.35 -18.19 9.73
CA TYR A 164 2.05 -17.89 11.13
C TYR A 164 0.58 -17.55 11.30
N THR A 165 -0.06 -18.27 12.21
CA THR A 165 -1.36 -17.88 12.75
C THR A 165 -1.14 -17.08 14.03
N ILE A 166 -1.88 -15.98 14.18
CA ILE A 166 -1.83 -15.13 15.36
C ILE A 166 -3.23 -14.98 15.97
N SER A 167 -3.30 -14.98 17.30
CA SER A 167 -4.54 -14.73 18.05
C SER A 167 -4.58 -13.35 18.71
N ASN A 168 -3.44 -12.65 18.75
CA ASN A 168 -3.30 -11.31 19.31
C ASN A 168 -2.50 -10.38 18.36
N PRO A 169 -2.69 -9.06 18.45
CA PRO A 169 -1.94 -8.11 17.63
C PRO A 169 -0.43 -8.21 17.80
N ILE A 170 0.29 -8.10 16.69
CA ILE A 170 1.72 -7.83 16.63
C ILE A 170 1.89 -6.31 16.80
N LYS A 171 2.59 -5.89 17.85
CA LYS A 171 2.76 -4.47 18.17
C LYS A 171 4.16 -3.99 17.79
N LEU A 172 4.21 -3.00 16.90
CA LEU A 172 5.43 -2.27 16.58
C LEU A 172 5.54 -1.05 17.51
N VAL A 173 6.40 -1.17 18.54
CA VAL A 173 6.57 -0.17 19.60
C VAL A 173 8.04 0.24 19.71
N GLY A 174 8.29 1.55 19.86
CA GLY A 174 9.59 2.08 20.25
C GLY A 174 10.64 2.19 19.14
N PHE A 175 10.24 2.40 17.87
CA PHE A 175 11.16 2.65 16.75
C PHE A 175 11.12 4.09 16.18
N PRO A 176 10.97 5.17 16.97
CA PRO A 176 10.59 6.49 16.44
C PRO A 176 11.60 7.12 15.44
N LEU A 177 12.85 6.66 15.37
CA LEU A 177 13.92 7.31 14.57
C LEU A 177 14.94 6.37 13.90
N THR A 178 14.91 5.06 14.13
CA THR A 178 15.98 4.15 13.69
C THR A 178 15.70 3.43 12.38
N GLY A 179 14.46 3.50 11.88
CA GLY A 179 13.99 2.68 10.76
C GLY A 179 13.91 1.20 11.16
N PHE A 180 12.90 0.49 10.67
CA PHE A 180 12.72 -0.92 11.01
C PHE A 180 12.09 -1.67 9.84
N LYS A 181 12.65 -2.83 9.52
CA LYS A 181 12.15 -3.71 8.47
C LYS A 181 11.52 -4.94 9.08
N LEU A 182 10.25 -5.16 8.74
CA LEU A 182 9.52 -6.36 9.10
C LEU A 182 9.18 -7.13 7.85
N TYR A 183 9.78 -8.31 7.67
CA TYR A 183 9.42 -9.23 6.60
C TYR A 183 8.60 -10.39 7.16
N ILE A 184 7.43 -10.64 6.61
CA ILE A 184 6.57 -11.78 6.94
C ILE A 184 6.21 -12.50 5.65
N ASN A 185 6.40 -13.81 5.60
CA ASN A 185 5.97 -14.59 4.45
C ASN A 185 4.44 -14.75 4.46
N GLU A 186 3.85 -15.46 5.43
CA GLU A 186 2.39 -15.56 5.51
C GLU A 186 1.86 -15.33 6.93
N LEU A 187 0.82 -14.50 7.04
CA LEU A 187 0.20 -14.12 8.31
C LEU A 187 -1.31 -14.36 8.28
N PHE A 188 -1.82 -15.12 9.25
CA PHE A 188 -3.23 -15.53 9.34
C PHE A 188 -3.84 -15.11 10.68
N ALA A 189 -5.04 -14.54 10.66
CA ALA A 189 -5.81 -14.34 11.88
C ALA A 189 -6.44 -15.67 12.33
N SER A 190 -6.28 -16.01 13.61
CA SER A 190 -6.89 -17.18 14.21
C SER A 190 -8.43 -17.15 14.13
N ASP A 191 -9.07 -18.32 14.16
CA ASP A 191 -10.52 -18.43 14.33
C ASP A 191 -11.02 -17.85 15.67
N THR A 192 -10.11 -17.68 16.64
CA THR A 192 -10.39 -17.03 17.93
C THR A 192 -10.35 -15.51 17.86
N TRP A 193 -9.91 -14.91 16.73
CA TRP A 193 -9.92 -13.46 16.56
C TRP A 193 -11.35 -12.92 16.70
N PRO A 194 -11.57 -11.76 17.35
CA PRO A 194 -12.91 -11.20 17.49
C PRO A 194 -13.61 -11.02 16.14
N VAL A 195 -14.88 -11.44 16.05
CA VAL A 195 -15.70 -11.15 14.87
C VAL A 195 -16.07 -9.67 14.90
N SER A 196 -15.72 -8.93 13.85
CA SER A 196 -16.22 -7.56 13.70
C SER A 196 -17.72 -7.58 13.39
N SER A 197 -18.47 -6.65 13.94
CA SER A 197 -19.89 -6.43 13.61
C SER A 197 -20.12 -5.13 12.83
N SER A 198 -19.01 -4.50 12.40
CA SER A 198 -18.95 -3.17 11.79
C SER A 198 -17.70 -3.08 10.93
N LEU A 199 -17.75 -2.27 9.87
CA LEU A 199 -16.56 -1.95 9.09
C LEU A 199 -15.57 -1.14 9.95
N PHE A 200 -16.10 -0.28 10.81
CA PHE A 200 -15.36 0.64 11.68
C PHE A 200 -15.14 -0.01 13.05
N GLY A 201 -13.89 -0.32 13.41
CA GLY A 201 -13.55 -0.88 14.72
C GLY A 201 -12.97 -2.31 14.71
N GLY A 202 -12.58 -2.83 13.56
CA GLY A 202 -11.81 -4.07 13.47
C GLY A 202 -10.49 -4.01 14.26
N THR A 203 -10.13 -5.09 14.94
CA THR A 203 -8.80 -5.20 15.57
C THR A 203 -7.79 -5.67 14.54
N ALA A 204 -6.72 -4.89 14.35
CA ALA A 204 -5.70 -5.20 13.36
C ALA A 204 -4.69 -6.26 13.82
N MET A 205 -4.24 -7.09 12.88
CA MET A 205 -3.18 -8.07 13.04
C MET A 205 -1.83 -7.43 13.37
N ILE A 206 -1.52 -6.30 12.73
CA ILE A 206 -0.35 -5.47 13.01
C ILE A 206 -0.80 -4.08 13.46
N GLN A 207 -0.27 -3.64 14.59
CA GLN A 207 -0.53 -2.32 15.16
C GLN A 207 0.77 -1.53 15.25
N THR A 208 0.75 -0.30 14.75
CA THR A 208 1.88 0.64 14.77
C THR A 208 1.53 1.87 15.59
N GLY A 209 2.54 2.60 16.08
CA GLY A 209 2.34 3.82 16.89
C GLY A 209 1.79 3.56 18.29
N VAL A 210 1.89 2.31 18.76
CA VAL A 210 1.37 1.91 20.07
C VAL A 210 2.33 2.38 21.16
N ASP A 211 1.80 3.06 22.18
CA ASP A 211 2.48 3.42 23.44
C ASP A 211 3.77 4.28 23.36
N SER A 212 4.13 4.80 22.18
CA SER A 212 5.24 5.74 21.97
C SER A 212 5.04 6.50 20.66
N GLY A 213 5.63 7.71 20.56
CA GLY A 213 5.48 8.69 19.46
C GLY A 213 5.51 8.15 18.02
N ASN A 214 5.21 9.04 17.06
CA ASN A 214 5.00 8.65 15.66
C ASN A 214 6.19 7.85 15.13
N ILE A 215 5.92 6.70 14.52
CA ILE A 215 6.97 5.82 14.03
C ILE A 215 7.32 6.18 12.59
N ASN A 216 8.59 6.53 12.37
CA ASN A 216 9.09 6.97 11.08
C ASN A 216 9.96 5.90 10.41
N GLY A 217 9.82 5.73 9.10
CA GLY A 217 10.73 4.88 8.32
C GLY A 217 10.55 3.38 8.54
N ILE A 218 9.34 2.91 8.84
CA ILE A 218 9.05 1.47 8.85
C ILE A 218 8.87 0.97 7.42
N ASP A 219 9.41 -0.21 7.13
CA ASP A 219 9.18 -0.96 5.91
C ASP A 219 8.60 -2.33 6.27
N ILE A 220 7.29 -2.50 6.09
CA ILE A 220 6.59 -3.76 6.35
C ILE A 220 6.36 -4.47 5.02
N TRP A 221 6.83 -5.71 4.92
CA TRP A 221 6.67 -6.55 3.75
C TRP A 221 5.98 -7.84 4.12
N ILE A 222 4.79 -8.09 3.56
CA ILE A 222 4.00 -9.30 3.82
C ILE A 222 3.69 -9.99 2.50
N ASN A 223 4.13 -11.23 2.25
CA ASN A 223 3.77 -11.91 0.99
C ASN A 223 2.28 -12.25 0.95
N ARG A 224 1.72 -12.74 2.05
CA ARG A 224 0.28 -13.00 2.19
C ARG A 224 -0.23 -12.62 3.57
N VAL A 225 -1.34 -11.90 3.61
CA VAL A 225 -2.14 -11.69 4.82
C VAL A 225 -3.56 -12.23 4.61
N ASP A 226 -4.07 -12.90 5.63
CA ASP A 226 -5.41 -13.50 5.64
C ASP A 226 -6.11 -13.12 6.95
N GLY A 227 -7.14 -12.29 6.86
CA GLY A 227 -7.88 -11.79 8.02
C GLY A 227 -8.92 -12.77 8.58
N ASN A 228 -8.85 -14.05 8.18
CA ASN A 228 -9.81 -15.13 8.41
C ASN A 228 -11.04 -15.05 7.50
N VAL A 229 -11.54 -16.19 6.99
CA VAL A 229 -12.67 -16.29 6.06
C VAL A 229 -13.92 -15.47 6.42
N ASN A 230 -14.13 -15.18 7.71
CA ASN A 230 -15.23 -14.34 8.19
C ASN A 230 -14.90 -12.83 8.27
N CYS A 231 -13.79 -12.39 7.67
CA CYS A 231 -13.29 -11.03 7.72
C CYS A 231 -13.15 -10.49 9.16
N ARG A 232 -12.42 -11.22 10.02
CA ARG A 232 -12.35 -10.93 11.47
C ARG A 232 -11.38 -9.80 11.79
N ALA A 233 -10.27 -9.74 11.07
CA ALA A 233 -9.17 -8.84 11.39
C ALA A 233 -8.93 -7.80 10.31
N ASP A 234 -8.55 -6.60 10.72
CA ASP A 234 -7.83 -5.70 9.82
C ASP A 234 -6.40 -6.22 9.65
N ALA A 235 -5.73 -6.01 8.52
CA ALA A 235 -4.33 -6.46 8.41
C ALA A 235 -3.39 -5.50 9.15
N ILE A 236 -3.45 -4.20 8.86
CA ILE A 236 -2.56 -3.20 9.48
C ILE A 236 -3.33 -1.95 9.89
N THR A 237 -3.02 -1.43 11.08
CA THR A 237 -3.50 -0.11 11.51
C THR A 237 -2.41 0.75 12.17
N GLY A 238 -2.56 2.06 12.01
CA GLY A 238 -1.87 3.05 12.83
C GLY A 238 -2.75 3.40 14.05
N LEU A 239 -2.24 3.14 15.24
CA LEU A 239 -2.87 3.56 16.50
C LEU A 239 -2.15 4.78 17.05
N ARG A 240 -2.90 5.68 17.71
CA ARG A 240 -2.36 6.85 18.40
C ARG A 240 -1.36 7.62 17.54
N ASP A 241 -0.09 7.63 17.89
CA ASP A 241 0.87 8.46 17.17
C ASP A 241 1.13 8.00 15.74
N GLY A 242 0.68 6.79 15.37
CA GLY A 242 0.61 6.32 13.99
C GLY A 242 1.98 6.10 13.35
N MET A 243 2.07 6.32 12.04
CA MET A 243 3.29 6.15 11.27
C MET A 243 3.44 7.24 10.22
N SER A 244 4.68 7.58 9.87
CA SER A 244 4.96 8.47 8.75
C SER A 244 6.21 8.04 7.98
N SER A 245 6.38 8.55 6.76
CA SER A 245 7.56 8.25 5.91
C SER A 245 7.85 6.75 5.82
N SER A 246 6.81 5.95 5.68
CA SER A 246 6.85 4.49 5.83
C SER A 246 6.31 3.79 4.59
N ARG A 247 6.67 2.52 4.43
CA ARG A 247 6.23 1.68 3.32
C ARG A 247 5.55 0.43 3.86
N LEU A 248 4.37 0.15 3.33
CA LEU A 248 3.63 -1.08 3.55
C LEU A 248 3.52 -1.79 2.20
N TRP A 249 4.05 -3.01 2.10
CA TRP A 249 3.86 -3.85 0.93
C TRP A 249 3.17 -5.15 1.33
N ILE A 250 2.06 -5.45 0.66
CA ILE A 250 1.29 -6.68 0.85
C ILE A 250 1.09 -7.37 -0.50
N GLY A 251 1.78 -8.49 -0.71
CA GLY A 251 1.71 -9.26 -1.95
C GLY A 251 0.30 -9.75 -2.26
N MET A 252 -0.33 -10.41 -1.29
CA MET A 252 -1.71 -10.89 -1.36
C MET A 252 -2.45 -10.55 -0.07
N ALA A 253 -3.66 -10.01 -0.18
CA ALA A 253 -4.54 -9.74 0.96
C ALA A 253 -5.91 -10.36 0.71
N MET A 254 -6.35 -11.23 1.62
CA MET A 254 -7.67 -11.86 1.54
C MET A 254 -8.38 -11.86 2.88
N TYR A 255 -9.71 -11.83 2.81
CA TYR A 255 -10.58 -11.97 3.97
C TYR A 255 -10.21 -11.04 5.13
N CYS A 256 -9.66 -9.87 4.86
CA CYS A 256 -9.51 -8.83 5.88
C CYS A 256 -10.85 -8.09 6.04
N ASN A 257 -11.13 -7.61 7.25
CA ASN A 257 -12.13 -6.57 7.42
C ASN A 257 -11.65 -5.33 6.64
N ILE A 258 -10.53 -4.73 7.04
CA ILE A 258 -9.84 -3.72 6.23
C ILE A 258 -8.37 -4.12 6.07
N VAL A 259 -7.83 -4.09 4.84
CA VAL A 259 -6.40 -4.43 4.65
C VAL A 259 -5.51 -3.35 5.29
N THR A 260 -5.72 -2.08 4.96
CA THR A 260 -5.02 -0.97 5.63
C THR A 260 -6.02 0.01 6.22
N ASN A 261 -6.05 0.12 7.54
CA ASN A 261 -6.98 0.98 8.27
C ASN A 261 -6.24 2.08 9.02
N PHE A 262 -6.36 3.33 8.58
CA PHE A 262 -5.82 4.49 9.29
C PHE A 262 -6.93 5.40 9.79
N SER A 263 -7.74 4.88 10.72
CA SER A 263 -8.80 5.62 11.41
C SER A 263 -8.51 6.01 12.85
N ASN A 264 -7.56 5.34 13.49
CA ASN A 264 -7.37 5.37 14.95
C ASN A 264 -6.08 6.10 15.37
N ASN A 265 -5.49 6.88 14.47
CA ASN A 265 -4.38 7.76 14.80
C ASN A 265 -4.87 9.00 15.58
N THR A 266 -3.98 9.58 16.37
CA THR A 266 -4.12 10.84 17.12
C THR A 266 -3.09 11.87 16.65
N SER A 267 -2.06 11.42 15.91
CA SER A 267 -1.04 12.25 15.27
C SER A 267 -1.21 12.25 13.73
N PRO A 268 -0.64 13.20 12.96
CA PRO A 268 -0.77 13.19 11.51
C PRO A 268 -0.03 11.97 10.97
N ASN A 269 -0.71 11.17 10.17
CA ASN A 269 -0.07 10.15 9.35
C ASN A 269 0.25 10.80 8.01
N GLY A 270 1.49 10.63 7.56
CA GLY A 270 2.03 11.42 6.47
C GLY A 270 2.98 10.60 5.60
N THR A 271 2.87 10.71 4.28
CA THR A 271 3.87 10.14 3.35
C THR A 271 4.02 8.62 3.55
N ILE A 272 2.94 7.88 3.35
CA ILE A 272 2.94 6.41 3.46
C ILE A 272 2.72 5.81 2.08
N ASP A 273 3.63 4.94 1.67
CA ASP A 273 3.46 4.13 0.46
C ASP A 273 2.73 2.83 0.82
N ILE A 274 1.49 2.69 0.33
CA ILE A 274 0.65 1.51 0.47
C ILE A 274 0.70 0.75 -0.84
N LEU A 275 1.48 -0.32 -0.88
CA LEU A 275 1.79 -1.09 -2.08
C LEU A 275 1.16 -2.48 -2.01
N GLY A 276 0.62 -2.95 -3.12
CA GLY A 276 -0.06 -4.23 -3.17
C GLY A 276 0.17 -5.04 -4.45
N GLY A 277 0.13 -6.37 -4.33
CA GLY A 277 0.03 -7.28 -5.47
C GLY A 277 -1.42 -7.49 -5.87
N PHE A 278 -2.07 -8.49 -5.27
CA PHE A 278 -3.47 -8.85 -5.55
C PHE A 278 -4.29 -8.91 -4.26
N TRP A 279 -5.23 -7.98 -4.09
CA TRP A 279 -6.08 -7.88 -2.90
C TRP A 279 -7.51 -8.21 -3.28
N THR A 280 -8.11 -9.19 -2.61
CA THR A 280 -9.43 -9.70 -3.00
C THR A 280 -10.23 -10.25 -1.82
N GLU A 281 -11.55 -10.27 -1.95
CA GLU A 281 -12.47 -10.88 -0.96
C GLU A 281 -12.34 -10.29 0.45
N ASN A 282 -11.94 -9.03 0.58
CA ASN A 282 -11.93 -8.29 1.84
C ASN A 282 -13.28 -7.56 2.03
N ARG A 283 -13.51 -6.95 3.21
CA ARG A 283 -14.58 -5.92 3.30
C ARG A 283 -14.16 -4.66 2.56
N LEU A 284 -12.98 -4.13 2.86
CA LEU A 284 -12.42 -2.94 2.22
C LEU A 284 -10.91 -3.08 2.06
N GLY A 285 -10.36 -2.57 0.95
CA GLY A 285 -8.91 -2.53 0.75
C GLY A 285 -8.23 -1.51 1.66
N VAL A 286 -8.44 -0.23 1.39
CA VAL A 286 -7.82 0.87 2.15
C VAL A 286 -8.89 1.77 2.76
N TYR A 287 -8.73 2.10 4.03
CA TYR A 287 -9.53 3.11 4.72
C TYR A 287 -8.66 4.22 5.31
N LEU A 288 -8.91 5.46 4.89
CA LEU A 288 -8.20 6.65 5.35
C LEU A 288 -9.20 7.68 5.87
N THR A 289 -8.97 8.20 7.08
CA THR A 289 -9.79 9.27 7.67
C THR A 289 -8.93 10.19 8.53
N ASN A 290 -9.48 11.33 9.01
CA ASN A 290 -8.90 12.01 10.17
C ASN A 290 -8.83 11.01 11.32
N GLY A 291 -7.88 11.23 12.24
CA GLY A 291 -7.74 10.41 13.42
C GLY A 291 -9.00 10.33 14.30
N ALA A 292 -8.88 9.65 15.45
CA ALA A 292 -10.00 9.17 16.27
C ALA A 292 -11.00 10.23 16.81
N THR A 293 -10.78 11.53 16.59
CA THR A 293 -11.66 12.63 17.01
C THR A 293 -11.89 13.65 15.90
N GLY A 294 -12.98 14.42 15.95
CA GLY A 294 -13.30 15.45 14.95
C GLY A 294 -12.31 16.62 14.84
N THR A 295 -11.32 16.69 15.75
CA THR A 295 -10.17 17.63 15.71
C THR A 295 -8.84 16.91 15.48
N ALA A 296 -8.85 15.59 15.32
CA ALA A 296 -7.65 14.81 15.11
C ALA A 296 -7.00 15.16 13.78
N GLN A 297 -5.69 15.02 13.74
CA GLN A 297 -4.89 15.41 12.59
C GLN A 297 -5.23 14.59 11.35
N ILE A 298 -5.07 15.23 10.21
CA ILE A 298 -5.37 14.69 8.88
C ILE A 298 -4.44 13.53 8.56
N ASN A 299 -4.93 12.60 7.75
CA ASN A 299 -4.09 11.60 7.13
C ASN A 299 -3.76 12.09 5.72
N GLU A 300 -2.48 12.35 5.46
CA GLU A 300 -2.06 13.08 4.28
C GLU A 300 -0.92 12.43 3.49
N GLY A 301 -0.90 12.68 2.19
CA GLY A 301 0.26 12.33 1.35
C GLY A 301 0.48 10.83 1.19
N CYS A 302 -0.55 9.98 1.37
CA CYS A 302 -0.42 8.56 1.09
C CYS A 302 -0.41 8.29 -0.42
N ASN A 303 0.46 7.36 -0.83
CA ASN A 303 0.50 6.83 -2.19
C ASN A 303 0.00 5.39 -2.16
N ILE A 304 -1.14 5.12 -2.79
CA ILE A 304 -1.74 3.80 -2.91
C ILE A 304 -1.41 3.27 -4.31
N ASP A 305 -0.68 2.15 -4.39
CA ASP A 305 -0.34 1.49 -5.66
C ASP A 305 -0.49 -0.04 -5.53
N ILE A 306 -1.67 -0.53 -5.89
CA ILE A 306 -2.05 -1.94 -5.77
C ILE A 306 -2.27 -2.48 -7.17
N LYS A 307 -1.47 -3.46 -7.62
CA LYS A 307 -1.53 -3.93 -9.02
C LYS A 307 -2.94 -4.35 -9.42
N PHE A 308 -3.66 -5.04 -8.55
CA PHE A 308 -5.09 -5.30 -8.71
C PHE A 308 -5.81 -5.45 -7.36
N ASN A 309 -6.81 -4.62 -7.13
CA ASN A 309 -7.65 -4.61 -5.92
C ASN A 309 -9.10 -4.89 -6.30
N ALA A 310 -9.61 -6.08 -5.99
CA ALA A 310 -10.85 -6.56 -6.58
C ALA A 310 -11.81 -7.23 -5.61
N ALA A 311 -13.08 -7.33 -5.98
CA ALA A 311 -14.09 -8.15 -5.30
C ALA A 311 -14.25 -7.88 -3.79
N ASN A 312 -13.84 -6.71 -3.29
CA ASN A 312 -14.07 -6.34 -1.90
C ASN A 312 -15.51 -5.88 -1.71
N SER A 313 -16.15 -6.28 -0.61
CA SER A 313 -17.60 -6.07 -0.47
C SER A 313 -18.02 -4.60 -0.32
N HIS A 314 -17.21 -3.74 0.30
CA HIS A 314 -17.53 -2.36 0.66
C HIS A 314 -16.66 -1.31 -0.06
N GLY A 315 -15.83 -1.72 -1.02
CA GLY A 315 -15.00 -0.81 -1.83
C GLY A 315 -13.53 -1.22 -1.90
N GLY A 316 -12.81 -0.65 -2.85
CA GLY A 316 -11.35 -0.80 -2.97
C GLY A 316 -10.62 0.18 -2.07
N VAL A 317 -10.97 1.46 -2.16
CA VAL A 317 -10.41 2.56 -1.36
C VAL A 317 -11.53 3.45 -0.85
N PHE A 318 -11.53 3.74 0.45
CA PHE A 318 -12.45 4.69 1.06
C PHE A 318 -11.67 5.79 1.79
N CYS A 319 -11.80 7.01 1.29
CA CYS A 319 -11.25 8.21 1.90
C CYS A 319 -12.41 9.00 2.52
N HIS A 320 -12.37 9.13 3.84
CA HIS A 320 -13.44 9.76 4.62
C HIS A 320 -12.94 11.05 5.27
N THR A 321 -13.76 12.10 5.17
CA THR A 321 -13.56 13.42 5.75
C THR A 321 -12.20 14.06 5.40
N TYR A 322 -11.14 13.79 6.16
CA TYR A 322 -9.80 14.41 5.98
C TYR A 322 -8.67 13.44 5.64
N GLY A 323 -8.95 12.26 5.06
CA GLY A 323 -7.90 11.45 4.41
C GLY A 323 -7.52 12.04 3.06
N GLN A 324 -6.62 13.02 2.98
CA GLN A 324 -6.42 13.91 1.81
C GLN A 324 -5.02 13.82 1.18
N TYR A 325 -4.86 14.50 0.03
CA TYR A 325 -3.60 14.62 -0.72
C TYR A 325 -3.05 13.27 -1.19
N LEU A 326 -3.94 12.45 -1.74
CA LEU A 326 -3.65 11.06 -2.06
C LEU A 326 -3.26 10.87 -3.52
N GLN A 327 -2.35 9.93 -3.76
CA GLN A 327 -2.17 9.34 -5.08
C GLN A 327 -2.75 7.92 -5.07
N VAL A 328 -3.53 7.59 -6.08
CA VAL A 328 -4.09 6.24 -6.24
C VAL A 328 -3.73 5.71 -7.62
N LYS A 329 -3.11 4.53 -7.65
CA LYS A 329 -2.61 3.84 -8.85
C LYS A 329 -2.97 2.36 -8.81
N GLY A 330 -2.78 1.71 -9.95
CA GLY A 330 -3.04 0.29 -10.13
C GLY A 330 -4.36 0.04 -10.85
N ASN A 331 -5.00 -1.08 -10.52
CA ASN A 331 -6.28 -1.46 -11.11
C ASN A 331 -7.28 -1.80 -10.00
N MET A 332 -8.53 -1.40 -10.18
CA MET A 332 -9.61 -1.72 -9.25
C MET A 332 -10.82 -2.22 -10.01
N ASP A 333 -11.45 -3.30 -9.54
CA ASP A 333 -12.65 -3.83 -10.18
C ASP A 333 -13.53 -4.64 -9.22
N TYR A 334 -14.81 -4.83 -9.54
CA TYR A 334 -15.72 -5.70 -8.80
C TYR A 334 -15.93 -5.34 -7.31
N ASN A 335 -15.55 -4.12 -6.88
CA ASN A 335 -15.67 -3.72 -5.48
C ASN A 335 -17.03 -3.07 -5.14
N GLY A 336 -17.40 -3.09 -3.87
CA GLY A 336 -18.58 -2.37 -3.39
C GLY A 336 -19.91 -3.05 -3.71
N LYS A 337 -19.92 -4.38 -3.95
CA LYS A 337 -21.16 -5.14 -4.20
C LYS A 337 -22.18 -5.08 -3.06
N ASN A 338 -21.74 -4.80 -1.83
CA ASN A 338 -22.62 -4.63 -0.67
C ASN A 338 -23.08 -3.18 -0.48
N LEU A 339 -22.70 -2.25 -1.37
CA LEU A 339 -23.10 -0.85 -1.28
C LEU A 339 -24.32 -0.54 -2.15
N ALA A 340 -25.05 0.49 -1.74
CA ALA A 340 -26.05 1.15 -2.56
C ALA A 340 -25.98 2.66 -2.35
N VAL A 341 -26.29 3.42 -3.40
CA VAL A 341 -26.39 4.88 -3.37
C VAL A 341 -27.85 5.26 -3.56
N ILE A 342 -28.44 5.94 -2.59
CA ILE A 342 -29.82 6.41 -2.65
C ILE A 342 -29.87 7.91 -2.87
N ARG A 343 -30.72 8.39 -3.79
CA ARG A 343 -30.98 9.82 -3.99
C ARG A 343 -32.12 10.27 -3.10
N LEU A 344 -31.88 11.30 -2.31
CA LEU A 344 -32.85 11.79 -1.34
C LEU A 344 -33.85 12.77 -1.96
N THR A 345 -35.11 12.61 -1.59
CA THR A 345 -36.19 13.58 -1.80
C THR A 345 -36.50 14.41 -0.56
N ASP A 346 -36.14 13.90 0.62
CA ASP A 346 -36.21 14.60 1.91
C ASP A 346 -34.91 14.37 2.67
N THR A 347 -34.35 15.45 3.22
CA THR A 347 -33.09 15.47 3.97
C THR A 347 -33.30 15.72 5.46
N THR A 348 -34.54 15.58 5.96
CA THR A 348 -34.90 15.81 7.35
C THR A 348 -34.01 15.00 8.31
N GLY A 349 -33.26 15.72 9.14
CA GLY A 349 -32.34 15.15 10.13
C GLY A 349 -31.01 14.62 9.58
N LEU A 350 -30.74 14.73 8.26
CA LEU A 350 -29.48 14.26 7.66
C LEU A 350 -28.25 14.91 8.31
N SER A 351 -28.33 16.20 8.64
CA SER A 351 -27.27 16.92 9.35
C SER A 351 -26.96 16.37 10.74
N ASN A 352 -27.89 15.64 11.37
CA ASN A 352 -27.73 15.08 12.71
C ASN A 352 -26.83 13.84 12.73
N ILE A 353 -26.66 13.18 11.58
CA ILE A 353 -25.84 11.98 11.41
C ILE A 353 -24.56 12.24 10.59
N TRP A 354 -24.36 13.49 10.17
CA TRP A 354 -23.25 13.87 9.33
C TRP A 354 -21.91 13.74 10.06
N GLY A 355 -20.93 13.09 9.41
CA GLY A 355 -19.57 12.92 9.92
C GLY A 355 -19.44 11.86 11.02
N GLN A 356 -20.51 11.10 11.28
CA GLN A 356 -20.53 10.02 12.25
C GLN A 356 -20.37 8.66 11.53
N GLN A 357 -19.67 7.74 12.18
CA GLN A 357 -19.40 6.39 11.69
C GLN A 357 -20.16 5.35 12.52
N GLY A 358 -20.37 4.17 11.94
CA GLY A 358 -21.01 3.04 12.64
C GLY A 358 -22.50 3.25 12.92
N LEU A 359 -23.14 4.23 12.28
CA LEU A 359 -24.58 4.44 12.37
C LEU A 359 -25.33 3.43 11.51
N LYS A 360 -26.54 3.05 11.94
CA LYS A 360 -27.45 2.21 11.16
C LYS A 360 -28.70 3.00 10.79
N LEU A 361 -29.13 2.81 9.55
CA LEU A 361 -30.36 3.35 8.99
C LEU A 361 -31.37 2.21 8.80
N THR A 362 -32.66 2.50 8.98
CA THR A 362 -33.73 1.50 8.92
C THR A 362 -35.02 2.07 8.36
N ASP A 363 -35.75 1.24 7.61
CA ASP A 363 -37.14 1.48 7.20
C ASP A 363 -38.15 0.95 8.24
N GLY A 364 -37.67 0.54 9.41
CA GLY A 364 -38.44 -0.13 10.47
C GLY A 364 -38.41 -1.66 10.40
N THR A 365 -37.85 -2.25 9.34
CA THR A 365 -37.73 -3.71 9.17
C THR A 365 -36.29 -4.13 8.96
N THR A 366 -35.58 -3.51 8.01
CA THR A 366 -34.22 -3.92 7.63
C THR A 366 -33.23 -2.79 7.92
N GLU A 367 -32.11 -3.13 8.55
CA GLU A 367 -31.03 -2.20 8.86
C GLU A 367 -29.92 -2.28 7.82
N LEU A 368 -29.41 -1.11 7.41
CA LEU A 368 -28.17 -0.97 6.62
C LEU A 368 -27.24 0.01 7.34
N ASP A 369 -25.94 -0.18 7.18
CA ASP A 369 -24.94 0.74 7.73
C ASP A 369 -24.92 2.03 6.91
N PHE A 370 -24.90 3.17 7.60
CA PHE A 370 -24.64 4.47 7.00
C PHE A 370 -23.14 4.60 6.74
N MET A 371 -22.77 4.76 5.48
CA MET A 371 -21.37 4.92 5.09
C MET A 371 -21.00 6.39 5.09
N PHE A 372 -21.70 7.19 4.29
CA PHE A 372 -21.56 8.64 4.20
C PHE A 372 -22.67 9.25 3.34
N HIS A 373 -22.70 10.58 3.26
CA HIS A 373 -23.56 11.30 2.34
C HIS A 373 -22.75 12.23 1.45
N TYR A 374 -23.30 12.65 0.31
CA TYR A 374 -22.67 13.66 -0.52
C TYR A 374 -23.68 14.43 -1.36
N THR A 375 -23.27 15.59 -1.87
CA THR A 375 -24.06 16.36 -2.83
C THR A 375 -23.41 16.30 -4.21
N SER A 376 -24.21 16.05 -5.24
CA SER A 376 -23.76 16.05 -6.63
C SER A 376 -24.88 16.56 -7.55
N GLN A 377 -24.54 17.43 -8.50
CA GLN A 377 -25.48 17.97 -9.50
C GLN A 377 -26.80 18.51 -8.89
N GLY A 378 -26.72 19.13 -7.71
CA GLY A 378 -27.88 19.71 -7.02
C GLY A 378 -28.74 18.73 -6.21
N TRP A 379 -28.37 17.45 -6.14
CA TRP A 379 -29.07 16.41 -5.38
C TRP A 379 -28.26 15.93 -4.18
N PHE A 380 -28.97 15.44 -3.16
CA PHE A 380 -28.37 14.79 -2.00
C PHE A 380 -28.41 13.28 -2.15
N TYR A 381 -27.31 12.63 -1.83
CA TYR A 381 -27.16 11.19 -1.89
C TYR A 381 -26.67 10.65 -0.56
N VAL A 382 -27.13 9.45 -0.21
CA VAL A 382 -26.61 8.68 0.92
C VAL A 382 -26.07 7.36 0.39
N VAL A 383 -24.90 6.97 0.87
CA VAL A 383 -24.31 5.66 0.63
C VAL A 383 -24.59 4.78 1.83
N VAL A 384 -25.19 3.63 1.58
CA VAL A 384 -25.50 2.62 2.59
C VAL A 384 -24.84 1.30 2.23
N SER A 385 -24.59 0.46 3.23
CA SER A 385 -24.05 -0.88 3.03
C SER A 385 -24.77 -1.96 3.81
N SER A 386 -24.81 -3.17 3.25
CA SER A 386 -25.23 -4.36 3.98
C SER A 386 -24.02 -5.10 4.56
N TRP A 387 -24.12 -5.50 5.83
CA TRP A 387 -23.07 -6.26 6.49
C TRP A 387 -22.89 -7.66 5.87
N ASP A 388 -23.95 -8.41 5.63
CA ASP A 388 -23.82 -9.84 5.26
C ASP A 388 -24.25 -10.19 3.84
N SER A 389 -24.93 -9.28 3.14
CA SER A 389 -25.52 -9.59 1.83
C SER A 389 -25.06 -8.62 0.75
N SER A 390 -24.93 -9.15 -0.47
CA SER A 390 -24.74 -8.33 -1.66
C SER A 390 -26.01 -7.52 -1.93
N LEU A 391 -25.83 -6.25 -2.27
CA LEU A 391 -26.88 -5.35 -2.78
C LEU A 391 -26.80 -5.21 -4.31
N ALA A 392 -25.78 -5.82 -4.94
CA ALA A 392 -25.57 -5.75 -6.37
C ALA A 392 -26.74 -6.38 -7.15
N TYR A 393 -27.13 -5.73 -8.24
CA TYR A 393 -28.28 -6.16 -9.06
C TYR A 393 -28.07 -7.51 -9.74
N THR A 394 -26.82 -7.81 -10.14
CA THR A 394 -26.46 -8.99 -10.92
C THR A 394 -26.23 -10.24 -10.08
N ASP A 395 -26.07 -10.10 -8.76
CA ASP A 395 -25.85 -11.24 -7.88
C ASP A 395 -27.15 -12.01 -7.67
N THR A 396 -27.09 -13.34 -7.75
CA THR A 396 -28.28 -14.19 -7.52
C THR A 396 -28.78 -14.01 -6.08
N GLY A 397 -29.89 -13.30 -5.93
CA GLY A 397 -30.46 -12.93 -4.62
C GLY A 397 -30.03 -11.54 -4.10
N GLY A 398 -29.16 -10.83 -4.82
CA GLY A 398 -28.81 -9.43 -4.55
C GLY A 398 -29.95 -8.52 -4.95
N LYS A 399 -30.63 -7.93 -3.96
CA LYS A 399 -31.66 -6.91 -4.19
C LYS A 399 -31.54 -5.85 -3.12
N PHE A 400 -31.62 -4.59 -3.54
CA PHE A 400 -31.79 -3.51 -2.60
C PHE A 400 -33.07 -3.71 -1.77
N VAL A 401 -32.92 -3.61 -0.46
CA VAL A 401 -33.91 -4.11 0.51
C VAL A 401 -35.04 -3.12 0.79
N TRP A 402 -34.81 -1.82 0.59
CA TRP A 402 -35.82 -0.79 0.82
C TRP A 402 -36.57 -0.40 -0.45
N THR A 403 -37.76 0.17 -0.27
CA THR A 403 -38.62 0.64 -1.37
C THR A 403 -38.52 2.15 -1.51
N ALA A 404 -38.44 2.67 -2.74
CA ALA A 404 -38.46 4.11 -3.00
C ALA A 404 -39.74 4.76 -2.40
N GLY A 405 -39.57 5.93 -1.79
CA GLY A 405 -40.60 6.62 -1.03
C GLY A 405 -40.71 6.21 0.44
N SER A 406 -40.03 5.14 0.88
CA SER A 406 -39.96 4.79 2.30
C SER A 406 -39.27 5.88 3.11
N THR A 407 -39.79 6.16 4.30
CA THR A 407 -39.11 6.97 5.31
C THR A 407 -38.06 6.12 6.01
N ILE A 408 -36.81 6.57 5.95
CA ILE A 408 -35.65 5.92 6.56
C ILE A 408 -35.24 6.74 7.78
N SER A 409 -35.14 6.06 8.92
CA SER A 409 -34.73 6.63 10.20
C SER A 409 -33.37 6.10 10.62
N CYS A 410 -32.73 6.74 11.61
CA CYS A 410 -31.51 6.23 12.23
C CYS A 410 -31.88 5.53 13.54
N THR A 411 -31.27 4.36 13.79
CA THR A 411 -31.57 3.54 14.98
C THR A 411 -30.99 4.12 16.28
N THR A 412 -30.03 5.04 16.17
CA THR A 412 -29.26 5.57 17.30
C THR A 412 -29.36 7.09 17.44
N VAL A 413 -29.83 7.80 16.42
CA VAL A 413 -29.97 9.26 16.40
C VAL A 413 -31.40 9.65 16.07
N ASP A 414 -32.08 10.24 17.04
CA ASP A 414 -33.46 10.71 16.90
C ASP A 414 -33.59 11.87 15.88
N GLY A 415 -34.77 11.98 15.27
CA GLY A 415 -35.10 13.07 14.36
C GLY A 415 -34.60 12.91 12.91
N VAL A 416 -33.97 11.78 12.59
CA VAL A 416 -33.64 11.39 11.21
C VAL A 416 -34.88 10.79 10.56
N ALA A 417 -35.32 11.37 9.44
CA ALA A 417 -36.48 10.90 8.68
C ALA A 417 -36.29 11.23 7.18
N ILE A 418 -35.26 10.65 6.57
CA ILE A 418 -34.94 10.88 5.17
C ILE A 418 -35.87 10.05 4.27
N THR A 419 -36.11 10.52 3.04
CA THR A 419 -36.84 9.76 2.01
C THR A 419 -36.04 9.75 0.73
N PHE A 420 -36.16 8.69 -0.07
CA PHE A 420 -35.41 8.54 -1.33
C PHE A 420 -36.32 8.12 -2.48
N ASP A 421 -35.96 8.49 -3.71
CA ASP A 421 -36.74 8.15 -4.91
C ASP A 421 -35.99 7.25 -5.91
N THR A 422 -34.66 7.27 -5.90
CA THR A 422 -33.84 6.38 -6.74
C THR A 422 -32.77 5.66 -5.94
N VAL A 423 -32.37 4.50 -6.47
CA VAL A 423 -31.34 3.64 -5.90
C VAL A 423 -30.42 3.23 -7.04
N ASN A 424 -29.12 3.42 -6.83
CA ASN A 424 -28.07 2.88 -7.68
C ASN A 424 -27.31 1.80 -6.89
N THR A 425 -27.23 0.60 -7.45
CA THR A 425 -26.44 -0.51 -6.91
C THR A 425 -25.36 -0.90 -7.91
N ALA A 426 -24.36 -1.67 -7.44
CA ALA A 426 -23.38 -2.26 -8.34
C ALA A 426 -24.07 -3.21 -9.33
N THR A 427 -23.67 -3.17 -10.59
CA THR A 427 -24.16 -4.04 -11.66
C THR A 427 -23.04 -4.26 -12.66
N ASP A 428 -23.10 -5.37 -13.39
CA ASP A 428 -22.26 -5.72 -14.53
C ASP A 428 -23.17 -6.16 -15.69
N ASP A 429 -24.17 -5.33 -15.99
CA ASP A 429 -25.14 -5.62 -17.05
C ASP A 429 -25.31 -4.44 -18.01
N THR A 430 -24.68 -4.57 -19.17
CA THR A 430 -24.79 -3.63 -20.30
C THR A 430 -26.22 -3.39 -20.77
N ALA A 431 -27.16 -4.32 -20.56
CA ALA A 431 -28.56 -4.17 -20.92
C ALA A 431 -29.34 -3.21 -20.00
N THR A 432 -28.84 -2.95 -18.79
CA THR A 432 -29.49 -2.07 -17.80
C THR A 432 -29.07 -0.61 -17.88
N GLY A 433 -28.35 -0.21 -18.94
CA GLY A 433 -27.96 1.19 -19.16
C GLY A 433 -26.64 1.59 -18.53
N GLY A 434 -25.82 0.62 -18.15
CA GLY A 434 -24.42 0.80 -17.75
C GLY A 434 -24.26 1.45 -16.38
N THR A 435 -24.07 0.63 -15.35
CA THR A 435 -23.45 1.05 -14.09
C THR A 435 -22.39 0.05 -13.71
N ASN A 436 -21.42 0.53 -12.93
CA ASN A 436 -20.17 -0.15 -12.68
C ASN A 436 -19.93 -0.17 -11.16
N TYR A 437 -19.15 -1.13 -10.69
CA TYR A 437 -18.80 -1.32 -9.27
C TYR A 437 -18.25 -0.04 -8.60
N PHE A 438 -18.42 0.06 -7.28
CA PHE A 438 -18.03 1.23 -6.48
C PHE A 438 -16.62 1.02 -5.90
N ASP A 439 -15.59 1.28 -6.70
CA ASP A 439 -14.20 1.02 -6.31
C ASP A 439 -13.64 2.06 -5.34
N ILE A 440 -13.92 3.34 -5.61
CA ILE A 440 -13.42 4.44 -4.79
C ILE A 440 -14.59 5.18 -4.14
N LEU A 441 -14.55 5.29 -2.81
CA LEU A 441 -15.45 6.09 -2.00
C LEU A 441 -14.73 7.40 -1.62
N HIS A 442 -15.26 8.53 -2.10
CA HIS A 442 -14.65 9.86 -2.07
C HIS A 442 -15.47 10.81 -1.17
N ASP A 443 -15.48 10.55 0.14
CA ASP A 443 -16.27 11.33 1.10
C ASP A 443 -15.48 12.52 1.65
N TYR A 444 -15.55 13.65 0.93
CA TYR A 444 -14.99 14.92 1.38
C TYR A 444 -16.07 15.98 1.62
N GLU A 445 -17.33 15.58 1.79
CA GLU A 445 -18.44 16.53 1.94
C GLU A 445 -18.27 17.41 3.20
N MET A 446 -17.57 16.91 4.22
CA MET A 446 -17.21 17.65 5.44
C MET A 446 -15.97 18.53 5.30
N ALA A 447 -15.09 18.25 4.34
CA ALA A 447 -13.82 18.94 4.21
C ALA A 447 -13.92 20.21 3.38
N PRO A 448 -13.09 21.25 3.60
CA PRO A 448 -13.10 22.43 2.74
C PRO A 448 -12.81 22.12 1.26
N PHE A 449 -12.07 21.04 0.99
CA PHE A 449 -11.80 20.46 -0.33
C PHE A 449 -11.41 18.98 -0.15
N GLY A 450 -11.48 18.19 -1.22
CA GLY A 450 -10.96 16.82 -1.30
C GLY A 450 -9.91 16.72 -2.40
N ARG A 451 -8.66 16.36 -2.07
CA ARG A 451 -7.57 16.28 -3.07
C ARG A 451 -7.13 14.84 -3.22
N MET A 452 -7.57 14.20 -4.30
CA MET A 452 -7.12 12.90 -4.76
C MET A 452 -6.63 13.00 -6.21
N ASN A 453 -5.52 12.34 -6.52
CA ASN A 453 -5.05 12.13 -7.88
C ASN A 453 -5.01 10.64 -8.18
N ALA A 454 -6.05 10.16 -8.86
CA ALA A 454 -6.20 8.76 -9.21
C ALA A 454 -5.86 8.55 -10.69
N ASN A 455 -4.84 7.76 -10.97
CA ASN A 455 -4.42 7.38 -12.32
C ASN A 455 -4.29 5.86 -12.40
N MET A 456 -5.29 5.21 -12.98
CA MET A 456 -5.45 3.77 -12.99
C MET A 456 -5.60 3.28 -14.42
N ALA A 457 -5.08 2.10 -14.74
CA ALA A 457 -5.31 1.54 -16.08
C ALA A 457 -6.75 1.06 -16.23
N TYR A 458 -7.34 0.55 -15.15
CA TYR A 458 -8.75 0.17 -15.08
C TYR A 458 -9.35 0.52 -13.71
N MET A 459 -10.53 1.14 -13.72
CA MET A 459 -11.38 1.33 -12.55
C MET A 459 -12.83 1.29 -13.00
N SER A 460 -13.67 0.56 -12.28
CA SER A 460 -15.08 0.49 -12.58
C SER A 460 -15.80 1.81 -12.32
N GLY A 461 -15.70 2.36 -11.12
CA GLY A 461 -16.32 3.64 -10.78
C GLY A 461 -15.92 4.21 -9.43
N TYR A 462 -16.28 5.47 -9.21
CA TYR A 462 -16.12 6.16 -7.94
C TYR A 462 -17.44 6.84 -7.54
N ILE A 463 -17.67 6.98 -6.23
CA ILE A 463 -18.83 7.68 -5.66
C ILE A 463 -18.37 8.65 -4.60
N GLY A 464 -18.96 9.85 -4.56
CA GLY A 464 -18.66 10.84 -3.55
C GLY A 464 -18.85 12.29 -3.96
N GLY A 465 -18.64 13.18 -3.01
CA GLY A 465 -18.80 14.62 -3.16
C GLY A 465 -17.48 15.33 -3.42
N LYS A 466 -17.58 16.60 -3.84
CA LYS A 466 -16.43 17.50 -4.10
C LYS A 466 -15.37 16.93 -5.05
N THR A 467 -15.81 16.15 -6.02
CA THR A 467 -14.97 15.56 -7.06
C THR A 467 -14.29 16.63 -7.92
N TYR A 468 -14.86 17.85 -7.98
CA TYR A 468 -14.28 19.04 -8.59
C TYR A 468 -12.96 19.51 -7.95
N THR A 469 -12.54 18.91 -6.84
CA THR A 469 -11.23 19.16 -6.23
C THR A 469 -10.20 18.06 -6.51
N SER A 470 -10.59 16.99 -7.20
CA SER A 470 -9.76 15.81 -7.48
C SER A 470 -9.55 15.57 -8.98
N ASN A 471 -8.58 14.72 -9.32
CA ASN A 471 -8.32 14.26 -10.68
C ASN A 471 -8.50 12.75 -10.74
N PHE A 472 -9.26 12.27 -11.73
CA PHE A 472 -9.47 10.86 -12.00
C PHE A 472 -9.18 10.58 -13.47
N VAL A 473 -8.20 9.72 -13.74
CA VAL A 473 -7.87 9.25 -15.08
C VAL A 473 -7.87 7.73 -15.04
N TYR A 474 -8.79 7.12 -15.78
CA TYR A 474 -8.94 5.68 -15.81
C TYR A 474 -9.49 5.19 -17.15
N ALA A 475 -9.60 3.88 -17.33
CA ALA A 475 -10.45 3.28 -18.36
C ALA A 475 -11.51 2.42 -17.68
N ASN A 476 -12.68 2.30 -18.30
CA ASN A 476 -13.72 1.36 -17.90
C ASN A 476 -14.54 0.92 -19.12
N SER A 477 -15.37 -0.10 -18.96
CA SER A 477 -16.14 -0.69 -20.06
C SER A 477 -17.50 -0.02 -20.31
N PHE A 478 -17.89 0.98 -19.49
CA PHE A 478 -19.29 1.44 -19.41
C PHE A 478 -19.46 2.95 -19.64
N SER A 479 -18.39 3.74 -19.55
CA SER A 479 -18.42 5.18 -19.73
C SER A 479 -17.26 5.65 -20.60
N GLY A 480 -17.52 6.58 -21.53
CA GLY A 480 -16.46 7.28 -22.27
C GLY A 480 -15.86 8.46 -21.50
N MET A 481 -16.42 8.83 -20.34
CA MET A 481 -16.00 10.00 -19.53
C MET A 481 -15.02 9.60 -18.41
N THR A 482 -13.93 8.92 -18.77
CA THR A 482 -13.00 8.35 -17.80
C THR A 482 -11.78 9.24 -17.49
N THR A 483 -11.70 10.40 -18.14
CA THR A 483 -10.71 11.45 -17.84
C THR A 483 -11.43 12.67 -17.27
N ASN A 484 -11.31 12.87 -15.96
CA ASN A 484 -11.92 13.94 -15.19
C ASN A 484 -10.82 14.73 -14.48
N MET A 485 -10.65 16.00 -14.84
CA MET A 485 -9.75 16.92 -14.16
C MET A 485 -10.59 17.96 -13.43
N GLN A 486 -10.73 17.84 -12.11
CA GLN A 486 -11.55 18.74 -11.31
C GLN A 486 -12.98 18.84 -11.86
N ASP A 487 -13.60 17.68 -12.12
CA ASP A 487 -14.92 17.52 -12.76
C ASP A 487 -15.07 18.12 -14.17
N VAL A 488 -13.99 18.64 -14.75
CA VAL A 488 -13.94 18.91 -16.19
C VAL A 488 -13.57 17.62 -16.90
N SER A 489 -14.53 17.07 -17.63
CA SER A 489 -14.33 15.85 -18.42
C SER A 489 -14.21 16.18 -19.88
N ILE A 490 -13.35 15.45 -20.58
CA ILE A 490 -13.18 15.55 -22.02
C ILE A 490 -13.33 14.14 -22.58
N TYR A 491 -14.21 13.97 -23.56
CA TYR A 491 -14.36 12.69 -24.26
C TYR A 491 -14.55 12.91 -25.76
N ASN A 492 -14.16 11.92 -26.55
CA ASN A 492 -14.37 11.91 -28.00
C ASN A 492 -15.35 10.78 -28.37
N THR A 493 -16.36 11.09 -29.18
CA THR A 493 -17.41 10.12 -29.53
C THR A 493 -16.99 9.12 -30.60
N GLY A 494 -15.94 9.41 -31.39
CA GLY A 494 -15.40 8.53 -32.44
C GLY A 494 -16.36 8.20 -33.60
N ASN A 495 -17.64 8.58 -33.52
CA ASN A 495 -18.70 8.21 -34.46
C ASN A 495 -19.10 9.41 -35.33
N GLY A 496 -18.96 9.27 -36.64
CA GLY A 496 -19.26 10.29 -37.66
C GLY A 496 -18.03 10.74 -38.46
N GLN A 497 -18.25 11.33 -39.64
CA GLN A 497 -17.19 11.74 -40.58
C GLN A 497 -16.14 12.71 -39.98
N TYR A 498 -16.42 13.34 -38.83
CA TYR A 498 -15.57 14.33 -38.18
C TYR A 498 -15.46 14.23 -36.64
N GLY A 499 -15.67 13.04 -36.04
CA GLY A 499 -15.53 12.72 -34.60
C GLY A 499 -15.46 13.87 -33.58
N TRP A 500 -16.46 14.02 -32.71
CA TRP A 500 -16.58 15.23 -31.87
C TRP A 500 -15.79 15.10 -30.58
N ALA A 501 -15.13 16.19 -30.16
CA ALA A 501 -14.59 16.37 -28.81
C ALA A 501 -15.60 17.13 -27.95
N SER A 502 -16.06 16.52 -26.88
CA SER A 502 -17.07 17.05 -25.96
C SER A 502 -16.44 17.38 -24.60
N PHE A 503 -16.80 18.55 -24.06
CA PHE A 503 -16.36 19.02 -22.75
C PHE A 503 -17.56 19.12 -21.81
N VAL A 504 -17.43 18.53 -20.62
CA VAL A 504 -18.50 18.43 -19.61
C VAL A 504 -18.01 19.01 -18.30
N ASN A 505 -18.89 19.72 -17.59
CA ASN A 505 -18.68 20.11 -16.20
C ASN A 505 -19.52 19.20 -15.30
N LYS A 506 -18.95 18.05 -14.92
CA LYS A 506 -19.68 16.99 -14.19
C LYS A 506 -20.18 17.41 -12.81
N ALA A 507 -19.58 18.44 -12.21
CA ALA A 507 -20.06 19.01 -10.96
C ALA A 507 -21.48 19.57 -11.09
N TYR A 508 -21.85 20.02 -12.30
CA TYR A 508 -23.15 20.61 -12.60
C TYR A 508 -24.07 19.70 -13.42
N SER A 509 -23.55 19.06 -14.47
CA SER A 509 -24.35 18.25 -15.40
C SER A 509 -23.49 17.28 -16.21
N ASP A 510 -24.07 16.16 -16.64
CA ASP A 510 -23.46 15.27 -17.63
C ASP A 510 -23.65 15.74 -19.09
N ILE A 511 -24.34 16.86 -19.30
CA ILE A 511 -24.54 17.45 -20.63
C ILE A 511 -23.29 18.26 -21.03
N PRO A 512 -22.71 18.04 -22.23
CA PRO A 512 -21.60 18.83 -22.71
C PRO A 512 -21.94 20.31 -22.84
N PHE A 513 -21.08 21.19 -22.32
CA PHE A 513 -21.22 22.63 -22.52
C PHE A 513 -20.51 23.13 -23.78
N LEU A 514 -19.56 22.35 -24.32
CA LEU A 514 -18.79 22.64 -25.53
C LEU A 514 -18.57 21.35 -26.33
N ASN A 515 -18.81 21.43 -27.63
CA ASN A 515 -18.52 20.39 -28.62
C ASN A 515 -17.68 20.98 -29.76
N VAL A 516 -16.62 20.31 -30.15
CA VAL A 516 -15.71 20.72 -31.23
C VAL A 516 -15.60 19.59 -32.25
N ASN A 517 -15.72 19.92 -33.54
CA ASN A 517 -15.40 19.00 -34.63
C ASN A 517 -14.72 19.74 -35.79
N GLY A 518 -14.48 19.05 -36.91
CA GLY A 518 -13.83 19.64 -38.08
C GLY A 518 -14.61 20.77 -38.77
N ASP A 519 -15.93 20.84 -38.54
CA ASP A 519 -16.84 21.76 -39.23
C ASP A 519 -17.29 22.93 -38.35
N TYR A 520 -17.37 22.75 -37.02
CA TYR A 520 -17.90 23.75 -36.09
C TYR A 520 -17.37 23.62 -34.66
N VAL A 521 -17.52 24.73 -33.92
CA VAL A 521 -17.40 24.81 -32.46
C VAL A 521 -18.78 25.20 -31.92
N ASN A 522 -19.42 24.31 -31.17
CA ASN A 522 -20.75 24.53 -30.59
C ASN A 522 -20.65 24.63 -29.07
N ILE A 523 -21.09 25.75 -28.51
CA ILE A 523 -21.17 25.97 -27.06
C ILE A 523 -22.66 25.93 -26.69
N ALA A 524 -23.09 24.83 -26.07
CA ALA A 524 -24.50 24.48 -25.85
C ALA A 524 -25.24 25.47 -24.93
N SER A 525 -24.52 26.20 -24.11
CA SER A 525 -25.05 27.28 -23.26
C SER A 525 -24.28 28.54 -23.55
N LYS A 526 -24.97 29.65 -23.86
CA LYS A 526 -24.31 30.95 -24.05
C LYS A 526 -23.36 31.18 -22.88
N LEU A 527 -22.06 31.21 -23.14
CA LEU A 527 -21.11 31.79 -22.19
C LEU A 527 -21.71 33.14 -21.78
N TYR A 528 -21.78 33.42 -20.48
CA TYR A 528 -22.14 34.74 -20.01
C TYR A 528 -21.06 35.71 -20.51
N MET A 529 -21.32 36.31 -21.67
CA MET A 529 -20.33 37.09 -22.42
C MET A 529 -20.37 38.59 -22.09
N GLY A 530 -21.27 39.02 -21.19
CA GLY A 530 -21.54 40.43 -20.96
C GLY A 530 -21.93 41.13 -22.27
N TYR A 531 -21.25 42.23 -22.62
CA TYR A 531 -21.47 43.04 -23.83
C TYR A 531 -20.65 42.59 -25.07
N ARG A 532 -20.20 41.34 -25.15
CA ARG A 532 -19.34 40.86 -26.25
C ARG A 532 -20.13 39.90 -27.15
N GLY A 533 -20.10 40.11 -28.47
CA GLY A 533 -20.74 39.25 -29.47
C GLY A 533 -19.86 38.08 -29.92
N ILE A 534 -20.49 36.99 -30.38
CA ILE A 534 -19.83 35.87 -31.06
C ILE A 534 -20.02 36.06 -32.57
N GLU A 535 -18.92 35.95 -33.32
CA GLU A 535 -18.94 35.89 -34.78
C GLU A 535 -19.33 34.46 -35.23
N GLY A 536 -20.42 34.34 -36.00
CA GLY A 536 -20.78 33.08 -36.65
C GLY A 536 -19.87 32.78 -37.84
N GLY A 537 -19.86 31.52 -38.27
CA GLY A 537 -19.10 31.06 -39.44
C GLY A 537 -19.60 31.69 -40.76
N ALA A 538 -18.77 31.62 -41.80
CA ALA A 538 -19.09 32.16 -43.12
C ALA A 538 -19.68 31.09 -44.05
N THR A 539 -20.82 31.39 -44.68
CA THR A 539 -21.40 30.56 -45.73
C THR A 539 -20.90 31.06 -47.10
N ILE A 540 -20.30 30.18 -47.89
CA ILE A 540 -19.82 30.50 -49.24
C ILE A 540 -20.76 29.87 -50.27
N VAL A 541 -21.22 30.66 -51.24
CA VAL A 541 -22.13 30.25 -52.30
C VAL A 541 -21.60 30.74 -53.65
N GLN A 542 -21.57 29.87 -54.65
CA GLN A 542 -21.24 30.25 -56.02
C GLN A 542 -22.52 30.37 -56.85
N LEU A 543 -22.79 31.56 -57.40
CA LEU A 543 -23.95 31.82 -58.24
C LEU A 543 -23.60 31.76 -59.72
N ALA A 544 -24.25 30.89 -60.48
CA ALA A 544 -24.13 30.85 -61.95
C ALA A 544 -24.92 31.99 -62.62
N ILE A 545 -24.62 32.28 -63.89
CA ILE A 545 -25.38 33.25 -64.68
C ILE A 545 -26.82 32.79 -64.86
N GLY A 546 -27.80 33.67 -64.65
CA GLY A 546 -29.20 33.32 -64.82
C GLY A 546 -30.12 34.52 -64.97
N ASN A 547 -31.00 34.45 -65.98
CA ASN A 547 -32.06 35.42 -66.27
C ASN A 547 -33.43 34.99 -65.70
N GLY A 548 -33.47 33.91 -64.90
CA GLY A 548 -34.66 33.42 -64.21
C GLY A 548 -34.97 34.17 -62.93
N THR A 549 -35.82 33.61 -62.07
CA THR A 549 -36.13 34.14 -60.73
C THR A 549 -34.92 34.03 -59.81
N ALA A 550 -34.79 34.96 -58.85
CA ALA A 550 -33.74 34.88 -57.83
C ALA A 550 -33.79 33.56 -57.08
N THR A 551 -32.62 32.95 -56.88
CA THR A 551 -32.49 31.63 -56.24
C THR A 551 -32.11 31.82 -54.78
N ARG A 552 -32.66 30.99 -53.90
CA ARG A 552 -32.29 30.99 -52.48
C ARG A 552 -30.83 30.55 -52.35
N VAL A 553 -30.00 31.42 -51.80
CA VAL A 553 -28.56 31.14 -51.57
C VAL A 553 -28.25 30.84 -50.12
N PHE A 554 -29.05 31.41 -49.22
CA PHE A 554 -28.86 31.25 -47.79
C PHE A 554 -30.22 31.45 -47.09
N GLY A 555 -30.36 30.93 -45.88
CA GLY A 555 -31.56 31.12 -45.08
C GLY A 555 -31.25 31.07 -43.60
N LEU A 556 -31.95 31.89 -42.83
CA LEU A 556 -32.03 31.83 -41.38
C LEU A 556 -33.38 31.23 -41.02
N SER A 557 -33.40 30.25 -40.13
CA SER A 557 -34.63 29.66 -39.61
C SER A 557 -34.78 30.02 -38.15
N ASP A 558 -36.01 30.25 -37.70
CA ASP A 558 -36.29 30.54 -36.31
C ASP A 558 -36.13 29.28 -35.43
N GLN A 559 -35.02 29.17 -34.71
CA GLN A 559 -34.73 28.05 -33.81
C GLN A 559 -34.88 28.47 -32.35
N THR A 560 -35.45 27.60 -31.52
CA THR A 560 -35.60 27.84 -30.07
C THR A 560 -34.26 28.00 -29.36
N THR A 561 -33.20 27.37 -29.87
CA THR A 561 -31.81 27.46 -29.36
C THR A 561 -31.18 28.83 -29.60
N ASP A 562 -31.70 29.61 -30.54
CA ASP A 562 -31.04 30.81 -31.02
C ASP A 562 -31.53 32.07 -30.32
N LYS A 563 -32.47 32.01 -29.36
CA LYS A 563 -33.14 33.16 -28.73
C LYS A 563 -32.54 33.55 -27.38
N TYR A 564 -32.61 34.83 -26.99
CA TYR A 564 -32.38 35.25 -25.61
C TYR A 564 -33.72 35.46 -24.91
N LEU A 565 -34.16 34.45 -24.14
CA LEU A 565 -35.46 34.47 -23.47
C LEU A 565 -36.58 34.89 -24.44
N ASN A 566 -37.47 35.79 -24.01
CA ASN A 566 -38.60 36.31 -24.80
C ASN A 566 -38.22 37.51 -25.70
N GLU A 567 -36.96 37.96 -25.68
CA GLU A 567 -36.53 39.18 -26.38
C GLU A 567 -36.19 38.91 -27.86
N GLY A 568 -35.93 37.65 -28.21
CA GLY A 568 -35.50 37.24 -29.55
C GLY A 568 -34.00 37.39 -29.74
N THR A 569 -33.58 37.53 -31.00
CA THR A 569 -32.17 37.68 -31.40
C THR A 569 -32.06 38.51 -32.67
N VAL A 570 -31.06 39.39 -32.73
CA VAL A 570 -30.72 40.13 -33.95
C VAL A 570 -29.48 39.50 -34.60
N PHE A 571 -29.54 39.27 -35.90
CA PHE A 571 -28.43 38.80 -36.72
C PHE A 571 -28.05 39.88 -37.71
N ARG A 572 -26.77 40.23 -37.80
CA ARG A 572 -26.24 40.97 -38.95
C ARG A 572 -25.68 39.99 -39.95
N VAL A 573 -26.26 39.97 -41.13
CA VAL A 573 -25.74 39.21 -42.27
C VAL A 573 -24.98 40.19 -43.15
N THR A 574 -23.68 39.99 -43.33
CA THR A 574 -22.83 40.79 -44.24
C THR A 574 -22.38 39.91 -45.39
N MET A 575 -22.75 40.29 -46.61
CA MET A 575 -22.36 39.63 -47.84
C MET A 575 -21.20 40.38 -48.50
N THR A 576 -20.19 39.63 -48.91
CA THR A 576 -19.07 40.09 -49.75
C THR A 576 -18.94 39.15 -50.93
N SER A 577 -18.44 39.61 -52.07
CA SER A 577 -18.23 38.75 -53.24
C SER A 577 -16.88 39.01 -53.91
N ASP A 578 -16.50 38.11 -54.82
CA ASP A 578 -15.32 38.24 -55.68
C ASP A 578 -15.53 39.16 -56.90
N PHE A 579 -16.75 39.70 -57.08
CA PHE A 579 -17.07 40.67 -58.12
C PHE A 579 -17.11 42.10 -57.54
N SER A 580 -16.50 43.05 -58.25
CA SER A 580 -16.38 44.43 -57.77
C SER A 580 -17.74 45.11 -57.63
N GLY A 581 -17.95 45.83 -56.53
CA GLY A 581 -19.19 46.59 -56.28
C GLY A 581 -20.37 45.72 -55.85
N CYS A 582 -20.11 44.53 -55.31
CA CYS A 582 -21.13 43.58 -54.90
C CYS A 582 -20.97 43.20 -53.44
N PHE A 583 -21.66 43.94 -52.57
CA PHE A 583 -21.71 43.71 -51.13
C PHE A 583 -23.09 44.08 -50.57
N GLY A 584 -23.40 43.56 -49.38
CA GLY A 584 -24.68 43.86 -48.75
C GLY A 584 -24.65 43.59 -47.25
N SER A 585 -25.51 44.27 -46.50
CA SER A 585 -25.73 44.00 -45.09
C SER A 585 -27.21 44.05 -44.73
N PHE A 586 -27.63 43.14 -43.85
CA PHE A 586 -29.00 43.01 -43.38
C PHE A 586 -28.98 42.79 -41.87
N ASP A 587 -29.83 43.48 -41.13
CA ASP A 587 -30.14 43.11 -39.76
C ASP A 587 -31.47 42.34 -39.73
N VAL A 588 -31.46 41.15 -39.12
CA VAL A 588 -32.61 40.25 -39.05
C VAL A 588 -32.95 40.02 -37.58
N HIS A 589 -34.15 40.43 -37.14
CA HIS A 589 -34.66 40.14 -35.80
C HIS A 589 -35.58 38.92 -35.85
N MET A 590 -35.24 37.89 -35.08
CA MET A 590 -36.05 36.68 -34.90
C MET A 590 -36.49 36.55 -33.43
N LYS A 591 -37.80 36.60 -33.18
CA LYS A 591 -38.37 36.59 -31.82
C LYS A 591 -39.26 35.38 -31.52
N GLY A 592 -39.70 34.64 -32.53
CA GLY A 592 -40.67 33.53 -32.39
C GLY A 592 -41.54 33.40 -33.62
N ASN A 593 -42.31 32.29 -33.69
CA ASN A 593 -43.39 32.09 -34.67
C ASN A 593 -44.17 33.41 -34.80
N ASP A 594 -44.22 33.94 -36.02
CA ASP A 594 -44.89 35.20 -36.42
C ASP A 594 -44.11 36.51 -36.18
N SER A 595 -42.85 36.45 -35.76
CA SER A 595 -42.04 37.65 -35.49
C SER A 595 -40.62 37.51 -36.03
N CYS A 596 -40.52 37.52 -37.37
CA CYS A 596 -39.28 37.72 -38.11
C CYS A 596 -39.36 39.06 -38.85
N SER A 597 -38.35 39.92 -38.70
CA SER A 597 -38.28 41.20 -39.42
C SER A 597 -36.88 41.47 -39.93
N ILE A 598 -36.80 42.05 -41.12
CA ILE A 598 -35.58 42.50 -41.76
C ILE A 598 -35.54 44.02 -41.65
N PHE A 599 -34.40 44.58 -41.28
CA PHE A 599 -34.18 46.02 -41.15
C PHE A 599 -32.72 46.38 -41.44
N ASN A 600 -32.44 47.68 -41.57
CA ASN A 600 -31.11 48.20 -41.91
C ASN A 600 -30.49 47.55 -43.16
N GLU A 601 -31.31 47.34 -44.19
CA GLU A 601 -30.85 46.79 -45.46
C GLU A 601 -29.96 47.82 -46.17
N ASN A 602 -28.71 47.43 -46.43
CA ASN A 602 -27.79 48.21 -47.23
C ASN A 602 -27.23 47.31 -48.32
N ILE A 603 -27.63 47.55 -49.55
CA ILE A 603 -27.28 46.71 -50.69
C ILE A 603 -26.65 47.61 -51.74
N ASP A 604 -25.42 47.29 -52.12
CA ASP A 604 -24.76 47.90 -53.26
C ASP A 604 -24.48 46.77 -54.25
N ALA A 605 -25.22 46.78 -55.36
CA ALA A 605 -25.23 45.63 -56.25
C ALA A 605 -25.55 46.01 -57.70
N SER A 606 -24.69 45.54 -58.61
CA SER A 606 -24.98 45.37 -60.04
C SER A 606 -25.80 44.10 -60.34
N TRP A 607 -26.50 43.57 -59.34
CA TRP A 607 -27.23 42.30 -59.35
C TRP A 607 -28.38 42.34 -58.31
N GLU A 608 -29.26 41.35 -58.32
CA GLU A 608 -30.41 41.32 -57.43
C GLU A 608 -30.12 40.47 -56.19
N LEU A 609 -29.95 41.13 -55.03
CA LEU A 609 -29.94 40.49 -53.72
C LEU A 609 -31.17 40.98 -52.94
N THR A 610 -31.97 40.06 -52.44
CA THR A 610 -33.10 40.39 -51.57
C THR A 610 -33.15 39.43 -50.38
N ALA A 611 -33.55 39.95 -49.23
CA ALA A 611 -33.95 39.14 -48.08
C ALA A 611 -35.48 39.14 -48.00
N GLN A 612 -36.07 37.97 -47.76
CA GLN A 612 -37.52 37.81 -47.70
C GLN A 612 -37.89 36.95 -46.50
N THR A 613 -38.93 37.34 -45.78
CA THR A 613 -39.50 36.49 -44.72
C THR A 613 -40.05 35.22 -45.34
N GLU A 614 -39.67 34.07 -44.78
CA GLU A 614 -40.18 32.76 -45.16
C GLU A 614 -41.36 32.38 -44.29
N TYR A 615 -42.35 31.74 -44.89
CA TYR A 615 -43.58 31.31 -44.24
C TYR A 615 -43.71 29.79 -44.27
N ALA A 616 -44.38 29.23 -43.27
CA ALA A 616 -44.78 27.83 -43.25
C ALA A 616 -45.83 27.53 -44.36
N ASP A 617 -46.18 26.25 -44.52
CA ASP A 617 -47.19 25.80 -45.50
C ASP A 617 -48.57 26.44 -45.30
N ASP A 618 -48.84 27.00 -44.10
CA ASP A 618 -50.06 27.76 -43.81
C ASP A 618 -50.09 29.17 -44.45
N GLY A 619 -48.96 29.63 -45.01
CA GLY A 619 -48.82 30.91 -45.69
C GLY A 619 -48.86 32.14 -44.78
N VAL A 620 -48.86 31.97 -43.44
CA VAL A 620 -49.00 33.07 -42.48
C VAL A 620 -47.94 32.99 -41.37
N THR A 621 -47.54 31.79 -40.96
CA THR A 621 -46.58 31.61 -39.88
C THR A 621 -45.17 31.89 -40.37
N ALA A 622 -44.52 32.95 -39.88
CA ALA A 622 -43.14 33.26 -40.25
C ALA A 622 -42.17 32.21 -39.65
N THR A 623 -41.41 31.53 -40.49
CA THR A 623 -40.47 30.44 -40.12
C THR A 623 -39.01 30.86 -40.20
N GLY A 624 -38.72 32.01 -40.81
CA GLY A 624 -37.35 32.48 -40.99
C GLY A 624 -37.21 33.61 -42.01
N VAL A 625 -36.00 33.78 -42.51
CA VAL A 625 -35.65 34.72 -43.59
C VAL A 625 -34.78 34.01 -44.63
N GLY A 626 -35.24 34.00 -45.87
CA GLY A 626 -34.50 33.55 -47.04
C GLY A 626 -33.75 34.69 -47.71
N PHE A 627 -32.51 34.44 -48.11
CA PHE A 627 -31.70 35.36 -48.90
C PHE A 627 -31.63 34.83 -50.34
N TYR A 628 -32.08 35.66 -51.27
CA TYR A 628 -32.26 35.32 -52.67
C TYR A 628 -31.36 36.18 -53.54
N ALA A 629 -30.63 35.52 -54.42
CA ALA A 629 -29.63 36.13 -55.26
C ALA A 629 -29.86 35.79 -56.74
N ARG A 630 -29.59 36.74 -57.62
CA ARG A 630 -29.51 36.55 -59.07
C ARG A 630 -28.43 37.43 -59.65
N GLN A 631 -27.62 36.87 -60.54
CA GLN A 631 -26.61 37.61 -61.30
C GLN A 631 -26.69 37.30 -62.79
N GLU A 632 -26.54 38.34 -63.62
CA GLU A 632 -26.62 38.27 -65.08
C GLU A 632 -25.30 38.65 -65.76
N SER A 633 -24.24 38.93 -65.00
CA SER A 633 -23.04 39.64 -65.47
C SER A 633 -21.83 38.75 -65.75
N GLN A 634 -21.67 37.65 -65.02
CA GLN A 634 -20.48 36.79 -65.08
C GLN A 634 -20.88 35.32 -65.22
N PRO A 635 -20.03 34.43 -65.76
CA PRO A 635 -20.31 33.00 -65.75
C PRO A 635 -20.58 32.45 -64.34
N SER A 636 -19.84 32.94 -63.35
CA SER A 636 -20.12 32.72 -61.93
C SER A 636 -19.61 33.87 -61.04
N ILE A 637 -20.24 34.05 -59.88
CA ILE A 637 -19.79 34.95 -58.81
C ILE A 637 -19.75 34.15 -57.50
N THR A 638 -18.66 34.25 -56.75
CA THR A 638 -18.56 33.66 -55.40
C THR A 638 -18.94 34.69 -54.36
N MET A 639 -19.87 34.33 -53.50
CA MET A 639 -20.38 35.17 -52.42
C MET A 639 -20.08 34.52 -51.08
N LYS A 640 -19.67 35.34 -50.12
CA LYS A 640 -19.42 34.97 -48.73
C LYS A 640 -20.38 35.76 -47.84
N PHE A 641 -21.25 35.05 -47.14
CA PHE A 641 -22.14 35.58 -46.12
C PHE A 641 -21.53 35.35 -44.74
N ASN A 642 -21.19 36.44 -44.03
CA ASN A 642 -20.80 36.43 -42.62
C ASN A 642 -22.02 36.73 -41.76
N ILE A 643 -22.25 35.94 -40.71
CA ILE A 643 -23.42 36.10 -39.85
C ILE A 643 -22.91 36.42 -38.45
N VAL A 644 -23.25 37.59 -37.93
CA VAL A 644 -22.89 38.02 -36.59
C VAL A 644 -24.15 38.15 -35.76
N ARG A 645 -24.16 37.55 -34.59
CA ARG A 645 -25.25 37.70 -33.63
C ARG A 645 -25.00 38.91 -32.73
N PHE A 646 -26.01 39.76 -32.60
CA PHE A 646 -26.02 40.94 -31.72
C PHE A 646 -26.77 40.67 -30.41
#